data_AF-A0A2H6ESP8-F1
#
_entry.id   AF-A0A2H6ESP8-F1
#
_cell.length_a   1.000
_cell.length_b   1.000
_cell.length_c   1.000
_cell.angle_alpha   90.00
_cell.angle_beta   90.00
_cell.angle_gamma   90.00
#
_symmetry.space_group_name_H-M   'P 1'
#
loop_
_entity.id
_entity.type
_entity.pdbx_description
1 polymer ?
#
loop_
_entity_poly.entity_id
_entity_poly.type
_entity_poly.pdbx_seq_one_letter_code
_entity_poly.pdbx_strand_id
1 'polypeptide(L)'
;MKKILLYFCCTAVYLGMAFPDGLAQDFVSSEKCLTCHKFPIGDKPSMAGWANTFHATGITPVIGDSSMIPQHGVICDANQNGIDDFKDGLDLATTTAFSVFGANAPKLKYDETNGYQVTIGDITYTVLLTYGGSGVYKQRYITKIPVGASGGVLSDGYYVLPIQYNEATHQWVQYSPDHWYDMSTHTPIFTAATSYGDVVTHGKSFDKGCAGCHFTGMSLSVTANGEFTAKAVHGSPLGSALAFDYDGDGTPDEINTGCLDCHYSAVGNHMATGVGVANPKSLGAERSGEVCGRCHSRGKSIGTMDGKTLSYPWAGTDDSHGGFLPGDTLANFYTDGGGYWGNPRKASKKHHQQWLDWKGTPHATTSYNHELPTSEGEVNCYSCHDPHNKTEWGHQLRLNPKDNSLCLDCHLSPYAFKDLSAVETHTMHPYNPAPTDGSDASGRCTACHYPESAKSAVAYDVAHHGEYVLTPDLTLKYKMPNSCAMCHNQNKYGEGAVDTLLATWSNPEDSVIAAWAESYMPLFTHDRQINTVQAKRIPSGTSPPVLDGVADDVWNLATPSKIDMVIAGVNQSAMSTELKVLYDQNNIYLLAKWADPTFTVRRQELVYQNGVWKTTAETDLTREDRIGIFWPITEIEGFKERGCMTTCHNTRQRWGKYLGTGELGDMWHSKGARTWPFGHVDDKYTDGNYKDAGGNYNEDGGRHGDGDGSTYYSNLKGGVPQWMGPNHDSNPPALYDTSFTQEPFPGTWAVQAKPYDPNAGWQNGDRLPKYIGKKVDTTLPRANLLSGAKWENGYWTLEISRALNTGDAEHDVIFDDLTRAYPFAVAIIDNGTQPAGRVYPNLHSEQGADYNLLVFEEFTDVNELPFAMLPQDYRLQQNYPNPFNPTTKIAYDMKKSGHVQLAVFDMLGKRIQTLVDGYQEAGSHETVFAATDLPSGIYFYTLTVNGFKSTQKMILMK
;
A
#
# COMPACT_ATOMS: atom_id res chain seq x y z
N MET A 1 -42.90 17.99 3.43
CA MET A 1 -42.80 18.65 4.76
C MET A 1 -41.45 18.39 5.46
N LYS A 2 -40.93 17.16 5.51
CA LYS A 2 -39.63 16.86 6.17
C LYS A 2 -38.38 17.58 5.60
N LYS A 3 -38.31 17.81 4.27
CA LYS A 3 -37.23 18.60 3.64
C LYS A 3 -37.27 20.11 3.97
N ILE A 4 -38.45 20.65 4.30
CA ILE A 4 -38.63 22.07 4.65
C ILE A 4 -38.23 22.34 6.10
N LEU A 5 -38.45 21.37 7.01
CA LEU A 5 -38.00 21.45 8.40
C LEU A 5 -36.47 21.40 8.52
N LEU A 6 -35.80 20.57 7.70
CA LEU A 6 -34.33 20.46 7.67
C LEU A 6 -33.69 21.80 7.23
N TYR A 7 -34.26 22.44 6.21
CA TYR A 7 -33.80 23.75 5.73
C TYR A 7 -33.95 24.84 6.78
N PHE A 8 -35.06 24.87 7.53
CA PHE A 8 -35.32 25.86 8.59
C PHE A 8 -34.42 25.67 9.83
N CYS A 9 -34.06 24.43 10.17
CA CYS A 9 -33.18 24.15 11.31
C CYS A 9 -31.73 24.58 11.02
N CYS A 10 -31.24 24.36 9.81
CA CYS A 10 -29.87 24.75 9.41
C CYS A 10 -29.72 26.27 9.16
N THR A 11 -30.74 26.96 8.61
CA THR A 11 -30.66 28.42 8.37
C THR A 11 -30.77 29.26 9.64
N ALA A 12 -31.45 28.78 10.69
CA ALA A 12 -31.56 29.50 11.96
C ALA A 12 -30.23 29.55 12.74
N VAL A 13 -29.37 28.55 12.57
CA VAL A 13 -28.05 28.47 13.23
C VAL A 13 -27.03 29.42 12.58
N TYR A 14 -27.18 29.70 11.28
CA TYR A 14 -26.24 30.52 10.51
C TYR A 14 -26.35 32.04 10.79
N LEU A 15 -27.49 32.52 11.30
CA LEU A 15 -27.80 33.95 11.41
C LEU A 15 -27.47 34.58 12.79
N GLY A 16 -26.92 33.81 13.74
CA GLY A 16 -26.83 34.23 15.15
C GLY A 16 -25.44 34.27 15.79
N MET A 17 -24.35 33.93 15.09
CA MET A 17 -23.05 33.77 15.75
C MET A 17 -21.97 34.65 15.11
N ALA A 18 -21.49 35.63 15.87
CA ALA A 18 -20.17 36.21 15.66
C ALA A 18 -19.14 35.21 16.21
N PHE A 19 -18.21 34.76 15.39
CA PHE A 19 -17.11 33.88 15.80
C PHE A 19 -15.93 34.75 16.23
N PRO A 20 -15.55 34.75 17.52
CA PRO A 20 -14.22 35.16 17.91
C PRO A 20 -13.23 34.05 17.53
N ASP A 21 -12.00 34.44 17.24
CA ASP A 21 -10.78 33.62 17.30
C ASP A 21 -10.22 33.04 15.99
N GLY A 22 -8.92 33.31 15.82
CA GLY A 22 -8.12 33.15 14.60
C GLY A 22 -7.62 31.74 14.31
N LEU A 23 -8.41 30.70 14.58
CA LEU A 23 -8.23 29.39 13.96
C LEU A 23 -8.72 29.47 12.51
N ALA A 24 -8.14 28.70 11.56
CA ALA A 24 -8.64 28.70 10.18
C ALA A 24 -10.15 28.45 10.18
N GLN A 25 -10.86 29.22 9.36
CA GLN A 25 -12.31 29.44 9.35
C GLN A 25 -13.16 28.17 9.01
N ASP A 26 -12.59 26.97 9.13
CA ASP A 26 -13.04 25.72 8.50
C ASP A 26 -13.26 24.54 9.46
N PHE A 27 -13.25 24.74 10.79
CA PHE A 27 -13.57 23.67 11.77
C PHE A 27 -14.71 24.06 12.71
N VAL A 28 -15.59 23.11 13.00
CA VAL A 28 -16.64 23.19 14.03
C VAL A 28 -16.58 21.94 14.90
N SER A 29 -16.93 22.11 16.18
CA SER A 29 -16.95 20.98 17.10
C SER A 29 -18.01 19.94 16.77
N SER A 30 -17.79 18.70 17.18
CA SER A 30 -18.74 17.60 17.00
C SER A 30 -20.10 17.87 17.65
N GLU A 31 -20.14 18.69 18.70
CA GLU A 31 -21.39 19.15 19.32
C GLU A 31 -22.31 19.83 18.28
N LYS A 32 -21.74 20.69 17.43
CA LYS A 32 -22.47 21.36 16.35
C LYS A 32 -22.96 20.34 15.32
N CYS A 33 -22.16 19.33 14.96
CA CYS A 33 -22.58 18.24 14.07
C CYS A 33 -23.77 17.48 14.65
N LEU A 34 -23.72 17.16 15.95
CA LEU A 34 -24.77 16.43 16.64
C LEU A 34 -26.09 17.18 16.73
N THR A 35 -26.14 18.52 16.61
CA THR A 35 -27.41 19.25 16.52
C THR A 35 -28.32 18.74 15.39
N CYS A 36 -27.72 18.32 14.27
CA CYS A 36 -28.44 17.76 13.12
C CYS A 36 -28.38 16.23 13.10
N HIS A 37 -27.24 15.64 13.46
CA HIS A 37 -26.96 14.20 13.31
C HIS A 37 -27.29 13.34 14.54
N LYS A 38 -27.80 13.93 15.63
CA LYS A 38 -28.24 13.19 16.82
C LYS A 38 -29.44 12.28 16.56
N PHE A 39 -30.23 12.55 15.54
CA PHE A 39 -31.37 11.70 15.15
C PHE A 39 -31.13 11.07 13.78
N PRO A 40 -31.72 9.88 13.50
CA PRO A 40 -31.66 9.29 12.17
C PRO A 40 -32.21 10.23 11.09
N ILE A 41 -31.53 10.32 9.94
CA ILE A 41 -31.94 11.16 8.81
C ILE A 41 -32.13 10.26 7.58
N GLY A 42 -33.39 9.97 7.23
CA GLY A 42 -33.70 8.99 6.17
C GLY A 42 -33.20 7.61 6.59
N ASP A 43 -32.39 6.97 5.74
CA ASP A 43 -31.78 5.66 6.02
C ASP A 43 -30.45 5.76 6.79
N LYS A 44 -29.98 6.98 7.10
CA LYS A 44 -28.74 7.17 7.87
C LYS A 44 -29.02 7.02 9.37
N PRO A 45 -28.22 6.23 10.10
CA PRO A 45 -28.38 6.03 11.54
C PRO A 45 -28.12 7.33 12.32
N SER A 46 -28.49 7.32 13.60
CA SER A 46 -28.09 8.37 14.53
C SER A 46 -26.58 8.32 14.77
N MET A 47 -25.96 9.50 14.93
CA MET A 47 -24.55 9.63 15.33
C MET A 47 -24.40 9.96 16.82
N ALA A 48 -25.49 9.94 17.59
CA ALA A 48 -25.45 10.25 19.02
C ALA A 48 -24.59 9.28 19.83
N GLY A 49 -24.41 8.05 19.34
CA GLY A 49 -23.57 7.05 19.98
C GLY A 49 -22.09 7.42 20.04
N TRP A 50 -21.63 8.33 19.18
CA TRP A 50 -20.20 8.65 19.04
C TRP A 50 -19.65 9.23 20.35
N ALA A 51 -20.44 10.03 21.07
CA ALA A 51 -20.06 10.61 22.36
C ALA A 51 -19.74 9.57 23.45
N ASN A 52 -20.15 8.30 23.26
CA ASN A 52 -19.85 7.20 24.17
C ASN A 52 -18.67 6.32 23.69
N THR A 53 -18.06 6.65 22.56
CA THR A 53 -16.91 5.92 22.01
C THR A 53 -15.62 6.40 22.65
N PHE A 54 -14.57 5.59 22.53
CA PHE A 54 -13.24 5.98 22.99
C PHE A 54 -12.60 7.06 22.09
N HIS A 55 -13.10 7.28 20.87
CA HIS A 55 -12.71 8.44 20.07
C HIS A 55 -13.14 9.74 20.74
N ALA A 56 -14.34 9.78 21.32
CA ALA A 56 -14.88 10.95 21.98
C ALA A 56 -14.39 11.11 23.44
N THR A 57 -13.98 10.02 24.09
CA THR A 57 -13.64 9.99 25.53
C THR A 57 -12.22 9.47 25.80
N GLY A 58 -11.32 9.53 24.83
CA GLY A 58 -9.97 9.00 24.97
C GLY A 58 -9.16 9.77 26.01
N ILE A 59 -9.40 11.09 26.08
CA ILE A 59 -8.86 12.03 27.06
C ILE A 59 -10.02 12.63 27.84
N THR A 60 -9.94 12.58 29.16
CA THR A 60 -11.05 13.02 30.01
C THR A 60 -10.52 13.89 31.14
N PRO A 61 -11.10 15.08 31.38
CA PRO A 61 -10.74 15.88 32.54
C PRO A 61 -11.12 15.20 33.84
N VAL A 62 -10.25 15.34 34.84
CA VAL A 62 -10.49 14.80 36.18
C VAL A 62 -11.11 15.89 37.04
N ILE A 63 -12.44 15.93 37.05
CA ILE A 63 -13.22 16.95 37.77
C ILE A 63 -13.84 16.31 39.02
N GLY A 64 -13.52 16.87 40.19
CA GLY A 64 -14.05 16.41 41.48
C GLY A 64 -13.77 14.91 41.75
N ASP A 65 -14.73 14.25 42.39
CA ASP A 65 -14.69 12.81 42.62
C ASP A 65 -15.28 12.05 41.43
N SER A 66 -14.42 11.70 40.47
CA SER A 66 -14.76 10.86 39.32
C SER A 66 -14.11 9.48 39.44
N SER A 67 -14.22 8.87 40.62
CA SER A 67 -13.64 7.57 40.95
C SER A 67 -14.42 6.39 40.36
N MET A 68 -13.73 5.44 39.75
CA MET A 68 -14.26 4.17 39.23
C MET A 68 -15.38 4.34 38.19
N ILE A 69 -15.34 5.42 37.40
CA ILE A 69 -16.27 5.67 36.29
C ILE A 69 -15.53 5.46 34.95
N PRO A 70 -15.75 4.34 34.24
CA PRO A 70 -15.14 4.10 32.93
C PRO A 70 -15.43 5.25 31.95
N GLN A 71 -14.41 5.61 31.16
CA GLN A 71 -14.37 6.70 30.17
C GLN A 71 -14.46 8.12 30.74
N HIS A 72 -14.88 8.28 32.00
CA HIS A 72 -15.19 9.58 32.58
C HIS A 72 -14.41 9.90 33.86
N GLY A 73 -13.47 9.04 34.26
CA GLY A 73 -12.86 9.13 35.59
C GLY A 73 -11.60 8.30 35.77
N VAL A 74 -11.09 8.28 37.01
CA VAL A 74 -9.92 7.49 37.43
C VAL A 74 -10.38 6.09 37.80
N ILE A 75 -9.81 5.06 37.19
CA ILE A 75 -10.31 3.67 37.32
C ILE A 75 -9.26 2.68 37.82
N CYS A 76 -8.12 3.16 38.31
CA CYS A 76 -7.06 2.29 38.81
C CYS A 76 -7.44 1.64 40.14
N ASP A 77 -7.46 0.31 40.18
CA ASP A 77 -7.73 -0.48 41.39
C ASP A 77 -6.83 -1.71 41.37
N ALA A 78 -5.59 -1.57 41.81
CA ALA A 78 -4.59 -2.65 41.72
C ALA A 78 -4.87 -3.79 42.71
N ASN A 79 -5.46 -3.47 43.87
CA ASN A 79 -5.77 -4.44 44.92
C ASN A 79 -7.19 -5.04 44.79
N GLN A 80 -7.99 -4.55 43.83
CA GLN A 80 -9.35 -4.97 43.52
C GLN A 80 -10.31 -4.82 44.71
N ASN A 81 -10.15 -3.76 45.51
CA ASN A 81 -11.00 -3.46 46.65
C ASN A 81 -12.22 -2.58 46.30
N GLY A 82 -12.32 -2.13 45.05
CA GLY A 82 -13.39 -1.25 44.56
C GLY A 82 -13.18 0.24 44.86
N ILE A 83 -12.01 0.63 45.37
CA ILE A 83 -11.59 2.01 45.65
C ILE A 83 -10.40 2.31 44.74
N ASP A 84 -10.37 3.51 44.15
CA ASP A 84 -9.24 3.84 43.30
C ASP A 84 -7.93 3.98 44.09
N ASP A 85 -6.80 3.60 43.48
CA ASP A 85 -5.48 3.56 44.13
C ASP A 85 -4.99 4.93 44.63
N PHE A 86 -5.53 6.05 44.09
CA PHE A 86 -5.21 7.39 44.59
C PHE A 86 -5.90 7.66 45.93
N LYS A 87 -7.14 7.20 46.08
CA LYS A 87 -7.87 7.27 47.34
C LYS A 87 -7.33 6.32 48.40
N ASP A 88 -6.81 5.17 47.98
CA ASP A 88 -6.07 4.25 48.86
C ASP A 88 -4.72 4.82 49.31
N GLY A 89 -4.21 5.85 48.62
CA GLY A 89 -2.92 6.45 48.93
C GLY A 89 -1.74 5.54 48.60
N LEU A 90 -1.84 4.77 47.51
CA LEU A 90 -0.86 3.75 47.15
C LEU A 90 0.54 4.37 46.94
N ASP A 91 1.53 3.85 47.67
CA ASP A 91 2.95 4.12 47.42
C ASP A 91 3.47 3.11 46.40
N LEU A 92 3.78 3.56 45.18
CA LEU A 92 4.21 2.63 44.13
C LEU A 92 5.55 1.96 44.44
N ALA A 93 6.34 2.43 45.42
CA ALA A 93 7.53 1.72 45.90
C ALA A 93 7.23 0.28 46.33
N THR A 94 5.99 -0.02 46.74
CA THR A 94 5.55 -1.36 47.12
C THR A 94 5.24 -2.27 45.93
N THR A 95 5.18 -1.71 44.72
CA THR A 95 4.95 -2.45 43.48
C THR A 95 6.27 -2.91 42.85
N THR A 96 6.27 -4.08 42.23
CA THR A 96 7.47 -4.59 41.54
C THR A 96 7.98 -3.61 40.49
N ALA A 97 7.08 -3.00 39.72
CA ALA A 97 7.42 -2.09 38.63
C ALA A 97 8.15 -0.82 39.11
N PHE A 98 7.90 -0.31 40.31
CA PHE A 98 8.48 0.97 40.77
C PHE A 98 9.41 0.83 41.98
N SER A 99 9.54 -0.36 42.56
CA SER A 99 10.46 -0.65 43.67
C SER A 99 11.91 -0.19 43.42
N VAL A 100 12.35 -0.18 42.16
CA VAL A 100 13.69 0.27 41.75
C VAL A 100 13.97 1.75 42.09
N PHE A 101 12.93 2.59 42.16
CA PHE A 101 13.05 4.02 42.50
C PHE A 101 13.07 4.26 44.02
N GLY A 102 12.82 3.24 44.84
CA GLY A 102 12.83 3.34 46.30
C GLY A 102 11.98 4.51 46.81
N ALA A 103 12.57 5.39 47.63
CA ALA A 103 11.87 6.56 48.18
C ALA A 103 11.41 7.59 47.13
N ASN A 104 11.97 7.53 45.92
CA ASN A 104 11.61 8.41 44.80
C ASN A 104 10.49 7.83 43.92
N ALA A 105 9.98 6.65 44.25
CA ALA A 105 8.85 6.08 43.53
C ALA A 105 7.61 6.98 43.66
N PRO A 106 6.72 7.01 42.65
CA PRO A 106 5.54 7.84 42.70
C PRO A 106 4.57 7.41 43.81
N LYS A 107 3.99 8.39 44.51
CA LYS A 107 2.98 8.18 45.56
C LYS A 107 1.67 8.78 45.11
N LEU A 108 0.61 7.99 45.13
CA LEU A 108 -0.71 8.41 44.70
C LEU A 108 -1.48 9.00 45.88
N LYS A 109 -2.28 10.04 45.63
CA LYS A 109 -3.12 10.66 46.65
C LYS A 109 -4.34 11.31 46.02
N TYR A 110 -5.48 11.24 46.68
CA TYR A 110 -6.64 12.07 46.42
C TYR A 110 -6.97 12.90 47.66
N ASP A 111 -7.29 14.18 47.49
CA ASP A 111 -7.97 14.98 48.51
C ASP A 111 -9.01 15.93 47.90
N GLU A 112 -10.04 16.26 48.67
CA GLU A 112 -11.18 17.05 48.18
C GLU A 112 -10.80 18.48 47.74
N THR A 113 -9.66 19.01 48.20
CA THR A 113 -9.24 20.39 47.89
C THR A 113 -8.40 20.46 46.63
N ASN A 114 -7.48 19.52 46.44
CA ASN A 114 -6.48 19.53 45.38
C ASN A 114 -6.70 18.43 44.33
N GLY A 115 -7.73 17.59 44.49
CA GLY A 115 -8.07 16.51 43.58
C GLY A 115 -7.04 15.37 43.60
N TYR A 116 -6.84 14.77 42.43
CA TYR A 116 -5.92 13.65 42.23
C TYR A 116 -4.48 14.15 42.08
N GLN A 117 -3.56 13.54 42.83
CA GLN A 117 -2.18 13.98 42.96
C GLN A 117 -1.20 12.81 42.86
N VAL A 118 -0.02 13.09 42.31
CA VAL A 118 1.12 12.16 42.32
C VAL A 118 2.33 12.90 42.88
N THR A 119 2.98 12.33 43.91
CA THR A 119 4.22 12.89 44.46
C THR A 119 5.42 12.09 43.94
N ILE A 120 6.41 12.76 43.36
CA ILE A 120 7.69 12.17 42.93
C ILE A 120 8.82 13.02 43.51
N GLY A 121 9.66 12.41 44.35
CA GLY A 121 10.64 13.16 45.14
C GLY A 121 9.95 14.22 45.98
N ASP A 122 10.38 15.47 45.82
CA ASP A 122 9.86 16.61 46.59
C ASP A 122 8.72 17.37 45.88
N ILE A 123 8.33 16.97 44.66
CA ILE A 123 7.26 17.64 43.90
C ILE A 123 5.97 16.83 43.98
N THR A 124 4.86 17.53 44.19
CA THR A 124 3.51 16.99 44.01
C THR A 124 2.88 17.57 42.73
N TYR A 125 2.47 16.68 41.84
CA TYR A 125 1.83 16.97 40.56
C TYR A 125 0.33 16.79 40.68
N THR A 126 -0.45 17.71 40.11
CA THR A 126 -1.91 17.58 40.04
C THR A 126 -2.28 16.89 38.74
N VAL A 127 -3.05 15.82 38.82
CA VAL A 127 -3.59 15.14 37.65
C VAL A 127 -4.76 15.95 37.09
N LEU A 128 -4.59 16.46 35.87
CA LEU A 128 -5.59 17.30 35.20
C LEU A 128 -6.48 16.50 34.25
N LEU A 129 -5.87 15.56 33.54
CA LEU A 129 -6.56 14.72 32.54
C LEU A 129 -6.12 13.26 32.72
N THR A 130 -7.04 12.34 32.43
CA THR A 130 -6.69 10.95 32.12
C THR A 130 -6.61 10.75 30.62
N TYR A 131 -5.74 9.85 30.18
CA TYR A 131 -5.65 9.38 28.79
C TYR A 131 -5.72 7.87 28.80
N GLY A 132 -6.85 7.29 28.39
CA GLY A 132 -7.17 5.90 28.72
C GLY A 132 -8.49 5.74 29.48
N GLY A 133 -8.61 4.64 30.22
CA GLY A 133 -9.68 4.49 31.20
C GLY A 133 -10.97 3.86 30.66
N SER A 134 -10.90 2.99 29.65
CA SER A 134 -12.10 2.42 29.00
C SER A 134 -12.69 1.20 29.72
N GLY A 135 -12.00 0.68 30.74
CA GLY A 135 -12.21 -0.64 31.34
C GLY A 135 -11.58 -1.79 30.53
N VAL A 136 -10.75 -1.51 29.51
CA VAL A 136 -10.27 -2.49 28.53
C VAL A 136 -8.75 -2.44 28.29
N TYR A 137 -8.10 -1.29 28.47
CA TYR A 137 -6.71 -1.10 28.02
C TYR A 137 -5.78 -0.67 29.15
N LYS A 138 -5.56 0.64 29.23
CA LYS A 138 -4.61 1.29 30.11
C LYS A 138 -5.06 2.71 30.34
N GLN A 139 -4.74 3.23 31.52
CA GLN A 139 -4.96 4.62 31.87
C GLN A 139 -3.64 5.32 32.20
N ARG A 140 -3.45 6.48 31.60
CA ARG A 140 -2.33 7.40 31.85
C ARG A 140 -2.86 8.70 32.45
N TYR A 141 -1.95 9.45 33.05
CA TYR A 141 -2.29 10.64 33.83
C TYR A 141 -1.45 11.81 33.34
N ILE A 142 -2.11 12.93 33.06
CA ILE A 142 -1.50 14.12 32.45
C ILE A 142 -1.51 15.24 33.49
N THR A 143 -0.39 15.94 33.60
CA THR A 143 -0.14 17.06 34.51
C THR A 143 0.48 18.24 33.78
N LYS A 144 0.50 19.40 34.44
CA LYS A 144 1.52 20.43 34.20
C LYS A 144 2.66 20.28 35.21
N ILE A 145 3.88 20.63 34.83
CA ILE A 145 5.07 20.52 35.69
C ILE A 145 5.26 21.83 36.45
N PRO A 146 5.40 21.83 37.79
CA PRO A 146 5.76 23.03 38.53
C PRO A 146 7.14 23.57 38.14
N VAL A 147 7.22 24.88 37.90
CA VAL A 147 8.45 25.60 37.51
C VAL A 147 8.72 26.76 38.46
N GLY A 148 10.01 27.00 38.75
CA GLY A 148 10.48 28.06 39.63
C GLY A 148 10.49 27.70 41.12
N ALA A 149 11.32 28.42 41.89
CA ALA A 149 11.68 28.11 43.29
C ALA A 149 10.54 28.13 44.32
N SER A 150 9.30 28.45 43.92
CA SER A 150 8.12 28.51 44.79
C SER A 150 7.01 27.54 44.39
N GLY A 151 7.18 26.76 43.30
CA GLY A 151 6.22 25.74 42.86
C GLY A 151 4.82 26.25 42.46
N GLY A 152 4.59 27.56 42.46
CA GLY A 152 3.29 28.18 42.15
C GLY A 152 3.09 28.55 40.68
N VAL A 153 4.13 28.45 39.85
CA VAL A 153 4.04 28.62 38.39
C VAL A 153 4.10 27.23 37.77
N LEU A 154 3.28 27.00 36.75
CA LEU A 154 3.21 25.72 36.04
C LEU A 154 3.80 25.87 34.64
N SER A 155 4.24 24.75 34.07
CA SER A 155 4.66 24.63 32.68
C SER A 155 3.54 25.11 31.74
N ASP A 156 3.93 25.65 30.58
CA ASP A 156 2.96 26.10 29.58
C ASP A 156 2.24 24.90 28.95
N GLY A 157 2.99 23.84 28.61
CA GLY A 157 2.49 22.62 27.99
C GLY A 157 2.08 21.53 28.98
N TYR A 158 1.56 20.42 28.44
CA TYR A 158 1.09 19.26 29.22
C TYR A 158 2.02 18.06 29.08
N TYR A 159 2.13 17.28 30.15
CA TYR A 159 3.09 16.17 30.26
C TYR A 159 2.44 14.93 30.86
N VAL A 160 2.73 13.77 30.27
CA VAL A 160 2.26 12.48 30.78
C VAL A 160 3.19 12.01 31.89
N LEU A 161 2.64 11.74 33.07
CA LEU A 161 3.36 11.21 34.24
C LEU A 161 4.03 9.86 33.92
N PRO A 162 5.08 9.46 34.68
CA PRO A 162 5.85 8.26 34.38
C PRO A 162 5.15 6.94 34.74
N ILE A 163 3.83 7.01 34.95
CA ILE A 163 2.99 5.93 35.44
C ILE A 163 1.87 5.66 34.43
N GLN A 164 1.51 4.39 34.27
CA GLN A 164 0.30 3.98 33.61
C GLN A 164 -0.26 2.74 34.29
N TYR A 165 -1.58 2.67 34.42
CA TYR A 165 -2.30 1.53 34.99
C TYR A 165 -2.79 0.63 33.84
N ASN A 166 -2.52 -0.67 33.88
CA ASN A 166 -3.09 -1.65 32.95
C ASN A 166 -4.39 -2.19 33.54
N GLU A 167 -5.48 -2.00 32.81
CA GLU A 167 -6.83 -2.32 33.28
C GLU A 167 -7.16 -3.81 33.17
N ALA A 168 -6.46 -4.55 32.30
CA ALA A 168 -6.68 -5.98 32.12
C ALA A 168 -5.90 -6.84 33.13
N THR A 169 -4.69 -6.42 33.50
CA THR A 169 -3.84 -7.12 34.48
C THR A 169 -3.91 -6.50 35.89
N HIS A 170 -4.61 -5.38 36.04
CA HIS A 170 -4.70 -4.60 37.27
C HIS A 170 -3.32 -4.21 37.85
N GLN A 171 -2.35 -3.89 36.97
CA GLN A 171 -0.97 -3.59 37.37
C GLN A 171 -0.55 -2.18 36.99
N TRP A 172 0.19 -1.54 37.89
CA TRP A 172 0.95 -0.33 37.59
C TRP A 172 2.22 -0.66 36.83
N VAL A 173 2.46 0.04 35.72
CA VAL A 173 3.68 -0.11 34.91
C VAL A 173 4.27 1.26 34.58
N GLN A 174 5.58 1.29 34.36
CA GLN A 174 6.30 2.52 34.01
C GLN A 174 5.93 3.01 32.60
N TYR A 175 5.84 4.33 32.42
CA TYR A 175 5.66 4.98 31.12
C TYR A 175 6.74 6.03 30.89
N SER A 176 7.67 5.79 29.95
CA SER A 176 8.76 6.74 29.64
C SER A 176 9.48 7.30 30.91
N PRO A 177 9.92 6.42 31.84
CA PRO A 177 10.51 6.86 33.12
C PRO A 177 11.81 7.67 32.93
N ASP A 178 12.50 7.48 31.80
CA ASP A 178 13.72 8.18 31.40
C ASP A 178 13.54 9.70 31.20
N HIS A 179 12.30 10.16 31.02
CA HIS A 179 11.96 11.58 30.95
C HIS A 179 11.67 12.21 32.33
N TRP A 180 11.63 11.39 33.38
CA TRP A 180 11.29 11.81 34.74
C TRP A 180 12.38 11.48 35.77
N TYR A 181 13.25 10.51 35.46
CA TYR A 181 14.33 10.05 36.32
C TYR A 181 15.64 9.92 35.55
N ASP A 182 16.76 10.21 36.21
CA ASP A 182 18.06 9.70 35.78
C ASP A 182 18.07 8.19 36.03
N MET A 183 18.05 7.39 34.96
CA MET A 183 17.94 5.93 35.05
C MET A 183 19.19 5.26 35.60
N SER A 184 20.32 5.96 35.76
CA SER A 184 21.53 5.41 36.38
C SER A 184 21.52 5.50 37.90
N THR A 185 20.87 6.55 38.44
CA THR A 185 20.81 6.86 39.87
C THR A 185 19.40 6.69 40.46
N HIS A 186 18.39 6.56 39.60
CA HIS A 186 16.96 6.53 39.95
C HIS A 186 16.49 7.77 40.72
N THR A 187 17.13 8.92 40.49
CA THR A 187 16.72 10.21 41.09
C THR A 187 15.83 11.00 40.14
N PRO A 188 14.81 11.73 40.64
CA PRO A 188 13.95 12.57 39.82
C PRO A 188 14.73 13.68 39.11
N ILE A 189 14.41 13.93 37.85
CA ILE A 189 14.96 15.05 37.06
C ILE A 189 14.32 16.37 37.50
N PHE A 190 13.01 16.37 37.71
CA PHE A 190 12.29 17.55 38.15
C PHE A 190 12.33 17.68 39.68
N THR A 191 12.69 18.87 40.17
CA THR A 191 12.85 19.21 41.59
C THR A 191 12.24 20.58 41.86
N ALA A 192 12.17 21.00 43.13
CA ALA A 192 11.67 22.34 43.46
C ALA A 192 12.44 23.50 42.79
N ALA A 193 13.62 23.23 42.21
CA ALA A 193 14.42 24.19 41.45
C ALA A 193 14.22 24.11 39.92
N THR A 194 13.27 23.30 39.42
CA THR A 194 13.02 23.11 37.99
C THR A 194 12.75 24.41 37.26
N SER A 195 13.44 24.61 36.15
CA SER A 195 13.25 25.72 35.21
C SER A 195 12.48 25.30 33.96
N TYR A 196 11.98 26.27 33.20
CA TYR A 196 11.42 26.03 31.87
C TYR A 196 12.41 25.32 30.93
N GLY A 197 13.71 25.65 31.02
CA GLY A 197 14.74 24.99 30.22
C GLY A 197 14.87 23.49 30.54
N ASP A 198 14.70 23.10 31.81
CA ASP A 198 14.71 21.69 32.22
C ASP A 198 13.50 20.95 31.66
N VAL A 199 12.33 21.58 31.69
CA VAL A 199 11.07 21.05 31.13
C VAL A 199 11.17 20.86 29.62
N VAL A 200 11.72 21.83 28.88
CA VAL A 200 11.91 21.73 27.42
C VAL A 200 12.95 20.65 27.06
N THR A 201 13.99 20.49 27.89
CA THR A 201 15.09 19.55 27.63
C THR A 201 14.67 18.10 27.89
N HIS A 202 13.99 17.85 29.01
CA HIS A 202 13.71 16.48 29.48
C HIS A 202 12.26 16.07 29.27
N GLY A 203 11.32 17.02 29.29
CA GLY A 203 9.89 16.75 29.27
C GLY A 203 9.42 16.18 27.93
N LYS A 204 8.66 15.09 28.00
CA LYS A 204 7.96 14.53 26.85
C LYS A 204 6.60 15.19 26.69
N SER A 205 6.57 16.31 25.96
CA SER A 205 5.35 17.10 25.71
C SER A 205 4.24 16.26 25.08
N PHE A 206 3.05 16.33 25.68
CA PHE A 206 1.82 15.75 25.16
C PHE A 206 1.38 16.46 23.88
N ASP A 207 1.49 17.79 23.84
CA ASP A 207 1.14 18.65 22.70
C ASP A 207 1.90 18.24 21.44
N LYS A 208 3.21 18.06 21.55
CA LYS A 208 4.09 17.61 20.45
C LYS A 208 3.93 16.13 20.10
N GLY A 209 3.60 15.30 21.09
CA GLY A 209 3.68 13.84 20.97
C GLY A 209 2.37 13.12 20.69
N CYS A 210 1.24 13.72 21.04
CA CYS A 210 -0.05 13.03 21.10
C CYS A 210 -1.19 13.87 20.56
N ALA A 211 -1.19 15.17 20.84
CA ALA A 211 -2.37 15.98 20.64
C ALA A 211 -2.86 16.00 19.17
N GLY A 212 -1.98 15.94 18.15
CA GLY A 212 -2.40 15.93 16.74
C GLY A 212 -3.22 14.70 16.29
N CYS A 213 -3.21 13.61 17.06
CA CYS A 213 -4.12 12.48 16.85
C CYS A 213 -5.43 12.61 17.62
N HIS A 214 -5.49 13.54 18.57
CA HIS A 214 -6.54 13.64 19.57
C HIS A 214 -7.32 14.93 19.53
N PHE A 215 -6.85 16.05 18.96
CA PHE A 215 -7.59 17.30 18.99
C PHE A 215 -8.19 17.61 17.63
N THR A 216 -9.49 17.84 17.62
CA THR A 216 -10.20 18.22 16.40
C THR A 216 -9.87 19.66 16.02
N GLY A 217 -9.50 19.90 14.76
CA GLY A 217 -9.19 21.26 14.28
C GLY A 217 -7.97 21.87 14.96
N MET A 218 -6.99 21.04 15.29
CA MET A 218 -5.80 21.46 16.05
C MET A 218 -5.03 22.61 15.39
N SER A 219 -4.49 23.50 16.23
CA SER A 219 -3.25 24.23 15.93
C SER A 219 -2.18 23.98 17.00
N LEU A 220 -0.91 24.16 16.63
CA LEU A 220 0.24 23.98 17.50
C LEU A 220 1.08 25.26 17.50
N SER A 221 1.56 25.67 18.67
CA SER A 221 2.46 26.81 18.82
C SER A 221 3.60 26.50 19.79
N VAL A 222 4.66 27.31 19.76
CA VAL A 222 5.75 27.25 20.75
C VAL A 222 5.74 28.54 21.56
N THR A 223 5.73 28.44 22.87
CA THR A 223 5.66 29.59 23.77
C THR A 223 7.00 30.34 23.84
N ALA A 224 6.99 31.53 24.42
CA ALA A 224 8.22 32.29 24.68
C ALA A 224 9.21 31.53 25.59
N ASN A 225 8.74 30.54 26.35
CA ASN A 225 9.56 29.68 27.20
C ASN A 225 10.11 28.44 26.45
N GLY A 226 9.74 28.25 25.18
CA GLY A 226 10.20 27.15 24.32
C GLY A 226 9.38 25.85 24.45
N GLU A 227 8.25 25.89 25.15
CA GLU A 227 7.34 24.75 25.29
C GLU A 227 6.30 24.70 24.16
N PHE A 228 5.82 23.50 23.84
CA PHE A 228 4.75 23.32 22.86
C PHE A 228 3.38 23.46 23.54
N THR A 229 2.46 24.18 22.90
CA THR A 229 1.06 24.26 23.31
C THR A 229 0.14 24.01 22.13
N ALA A 230 -0.81 23.10 22.31
CA ALA A 230 -1.85 22.80 21.33
C ALA A 230 -3.16 23.53 21.66
N LYS A 231 -3.93 23.87 20.63
CA LYS A 231 -5.31 24.35 20.72
C LYS A 231 -6.22 23.42 19.92
N ALA A 232 -7.49 23.30 20.30
CA ALA A 232 -8.49 22.57 19.53
C ALA A 232 -9.63 23.50 19.10
N VAL A 233 -10.61 22.97 18.37
CA VAL A 233 -11.85 23.69 18.12
C VAL A 233 -12.66 23.83 19.42
N HIS A 234 -13.24 25.00 19.65
CA HIS A 234 -14.09 25.24 20.81
C HIS A 234 -15.37 24.38 20.78
N GLY A 235 -15.65 23.70 21.89
CA GLY A 235 -16.85 22.91 22.10
C GLY A 235 -16.68 21.84 23.17
N SER A 236 -17.80 21.34 23.68
CA SER A 236 -17.79 20.22 24.63
C SER A 236 -18.86 19.20 24.23
N PRO A 237 -18.57 18.33 23.25
CA PRO A 237 -19.53 17.32 22.79
C PRO A 237 -19.94 16.32 23.88
N LEU A 238 -19.15 16.20 24.94
CA LEU A 238 -19.41 15.34 26.09
C LEU A 238 -20.29 16.01 27.17
N GLY A 239 -20.72 17.25 26.94
CA GLY A 239 -21.51 18.04 27.87
C GLY A 239 -20.67 18.84 28.87
N SER A 240 -21.27 19.87 29.46
CA SER A 240 -20.58 20.87 30.29
C SER A 240 -19.81 20.32 31.50
N ALA A 241 -20.17 19.14 32.00
CA ALA A 241 -19.49 18.49 33.12
C ALA A 241 -18.11 17.92 32.77
N LEU A 242 -17.82 17.74 31.48
CA LEU A 242 -16.55 17.22 30.95
C LEU A 242 -15.88 18.25 30.02
N ALA A 243 -16.32 19.50 30.09
CA ALA A 243 -15.71 20.63 29.42
C ALA A 243 -14.34 20.91 30.05
N PHE A 244 -13.31 21.05 29.21
CA PHE A 244 -11.96 21.42 29.64
C PHE A 244 -11.44 22.51 28.74
N ASP A 245 -10.98 23.60 29.34
CA ASP A 245 -10.28 24.69 28.67
C ASP A 245 -8.78 24.33 28.67
N TYR A 246 -8.31 23.81 27.54
CA TYR A 246 -6.96 23.25 27.44
C TYR A 246 -5.93 24.34 27.20
N ASP A 247 -6.28 25.36 26.41
CA ASP A 247 -5.37 26.45 26.08
C ASP A 247 -5.44 27.65 27.05
N GLY A 248 -6.42 27.66 27.96
CA GLY A 248 -6.59 28.65 29.01
C GLY A 248 -7.21 29.95 28.54
N ASP A 249 -7.89 29.97 27.39
CA ASP A 249 -8.52 31.17 26.82
C ASP A 249 -9.88 31.52 27.46
N GLY A 250 -10.39 30.65 28.34
CA GLY A 250 -11.69 30.77 29.00
C GLY A 250 -12.81 29.99 28.31
N THR A 251 -12.53 29.30 27.21
CA THR A 251 -13.50 28.55 26.41
C THR A 251 -13.13 27.06 26.36
N PRO A 252 -14.08 26.14 26.57
CA PRO A 252 -13.79 24.71 26.46
C PRO A 252 -13.41 24.24 25.06
N ASP A 253 -12.49 23.28 25.01
CA ASP A 253 -11.90 22.69 23.80
C ASP A 253 -12.37 21.25 23.55
N GLU A 254 -12.50 20.87 22.27
CA GLU A 254 -12.71 19.48 21.86
C GLU A 254 -11.38 18.71 21.81
N ILE A 255 -10.89 18.31 22.98
CA ILE A 255 -9.62 17.59 23.19
C ILE A 255 -9.67 16.09 22.85
N ASN A 256 -10.56 15.66 21.94
CA ASN A 256 -10.74 14.27 21.51
C ASN A 256 -10.98 14.16 20.00
N THR A 257 -10.89 12.91 19.49
CA THR A 257 -11.05 12.63 18.05
C THR A 257 -12.50 12.84 17.64
N GLY A 258 -12.76 13.97 16.98
CA GLY A 258 -14.09 14.47 16.65
C GLY A 258 -14.62 13.97 15.31
N CYS A 259 -15.75 14.55 14.88
CA CYS A 259 -16.36 14.22 13.60
C CYS A 259 -15.47 14.65 12.44
N LEU A 260 -14.95 15.89 12.48
CA LEU A 260 -14.20 16.49 11.37
C LEU A 260 -12.80 15.91 11.17
N ASP A 261 -12.34 15.17 12.17
CA ASP A 261 -11.14 14.36 12.11
C ASP A 261 -11.24 13.20 11.10
N CYS A 262 -12.45 12.67 10.89
CA CYS A 262 -12.72 11.63 9.90
C CYS A 262 -13.57 12.12 8.73
N HIS A 263 -14.26 13.24 8.90
CA HIS A 263 -15.24 13.79 7.96
C HIS A 263 -14.97 15.26 7.64
N TYR A 264 -14.04 15.55 6.74
CA TYR A 264 -13.69 16.93 6.43
C TYR A 264 -14.65 17.57 5.41
N SER A 265 -14.97 18.86 5.60
CA SER A 265 -15.62 19.73 4.62
C SER A 265 -15.17 21.17 4.85
N ALA A 266 -15.19 22.01 3.80
CA ALA A 266 -15.23 23.45 4.02
C ALA A 266 -16.53 23.77 4.77
N VAL A 267 -16.40 24.01 6.09
CA VAL A 267 -17.50 24.03 7.07
C VAL A 267 -18.67 24.92 6.69
N GLY A 268 -18.39 26.03 5.99
CA GLY A 268 -19.42 26.95 5.50
C GLY A 268 -20.36 26.33 4.46
N ASN A 269 -19.88 25.40 3.63
CA ASN A 269 -20.67 24.79 2.55
C ASN A 269 -21.56 23.66 3.07
N HIS A 270 -21.05 22.76 3.90
CA HIS A 270 -21.85 21.62 4.40
C HIS A 270 -23.02 22.07 5.29
N MET A 271 -22.75 22.97 6.25
CA MET A 271 -23.80 23.47 7.16
C MET A 271 -24.87 24.29 6.42
N ALA A 272 -24.53 24.94 5.31
CA ALA A 272 -25.46 25.75 4.52
C ALA A 272 -26.24 24.94 3.47
N THR A 273 -25.61 23.93 2.85
CA THR A 273 -26.16 23.25 1.65
C THR A 273 -26.49 21.77 1.87
N GLY A 274 -25.97 21.15 2.93
CA GLY A 274 -26.08 19.71 3.19
C GLY A 274 -25.21 18.83 2.26
N VAL A 275 -24.32 19.40 1.45
CA VAL A 275 -23.40 18.68 0.54
C VAL A 275 -21.93 18.99 0.86
N GLY A 276 -21.00 18.16 0.38
CA GLY A 276 -19.55 18.49 0.39
C GLY A 276 -18.74 17.99 1.59
N VAL A 277 -19.13 16.86 2.22
CA VAL A 277 -18.32 16.19 3.25
C VAL A 277 -17.55 15.03 2.63
N ALA A 278 -16.22 15.01 2.78
CA ALA A 278 -15.40 13.84 2.53
C ALA A 278 -15.78 12.75 3.54
N ASN A 279 -16.35 11.65 3.05
CA ASN A 279 -16.66 10.48 3.87
C ASN A 279 -15.66 9.37 3.53
N PRO A 280 -15.09 8.65 4.51
CA PRO A 280 -14.16 7.55 4.24
C PRO A 280 -14.72 6.54 3.21
N LYS A 281 -16.01 6.23 3.27
CA LYS A 281 -16.70 5.34 2.32
C LYS A 281 -16.78 5.89 0.88
N SER A 282 -16.62 7.20 0.70
CA SER A 282 -16.58 7.83 -0.62
C SER A 282 -15.16 7.99 -1.18
N LEU A 283 -14.14 7.62 -0.42
CA LEU A 283 -12.73 7.59 -0.83
C LEU A 283 -12.39 6.18 -1.32
N GLY A 284 -11.41 6.04 -2.21
CA GLY A 284 -10.85 4.71 -2.55
C GLY A 284 -10.14 4.07 -1.35
N ALA A 285 -10.01 2.73 -1.34
CA ALA A 285 -9.49 1.92 -0.22
C ALA A 285 -8.27 2.51 0.49
N GLU A 286 -7.26 2.92 -0.27
CA GLU A 286 -6.02 3.47 0.29
C GLU A 286 -6.28 4.77 1.06
N ARG A 287 -6.97 5.74 0.44
CA ARG A 287 -7.29 7.04 1.07
C ARG A 287 -8.26 6.89 2.23
N SER A 288 -9.20 5.96 2.11
CA SER A 288 -10.13 5.58 3.16
C SER A 288 -9.38 5.04 4.39
N GLY A 289 -8.44 4.10 4.19
CA GLY A 289 -7.65 3.53 5.27
C GLY A 289 -6.71 4.54 5.94
N GLU A 290 -6.16 5.49 5.16
CA GLU A 290 -5.29 6.56 5.68
C GLU A 290 -5.98 7.49 6.69
N VAL A 291 -7.31 7.64 6.63
CA VAL A 291 -8.08 8.39 7.65
C VAL A 291 -7.89 7.77 9.04
N CYS A 292 -7.91 6.43 9.14
CA CYS A 292 -7.60 5.72 10.38
C CYS A 292 -6.08 5.70 10.63
N GLY A 293 -5.30 5.53 9.55
CA GLY A 293 -3.85 5.44 9.57
C GLY A 293 -3.14 6.65 10.15
N ARG A 294 -3.71 7.85 10.04
CA ARG A 294 -3.13 9.08 10.62
C ARG A 294 -2.89 9.00 12.13
N CYS A 295 -3.68 8.19 12.85
CA CYS A 295 -3.57 8.00 14.31
C CYS A 295 -3.18 6.58 14.70
N HIS A 296 -3.64 5.57 13.95
CA HIS A 296 -3.34 4.15 14.20
C HIS A 296 -2.04 3.70 13.50
N SER A 297 -1.05 4.59 13.48
CA SER A 297 0.31 4.36 12.99
C SER A 297 1.36 5.00 13.91
N ARG A 298 2.63 4.66 13.71
CA ARG A 298 3.78 5.26 14.40
C ARG A 298 4.80 5.77 13.39
N GLY A 299 5.43 6.89 13.73
CA GLY A 299 6.18 7.65 12.75
C GLY A 299 6.49 9.06 13.18
N LYS A 300 7.06 9.80 12.22
CA LYS A 300 7.48 11.19 12.39
C LYS A 300 6.89 12.02 11.29
N SER A 301 6.51 13.25 11.63
CA SER A 301 6.11 14.24 10.64
C SER A 301 7.19 14.48 9.59
N ILE A 302 6.77 14.85 8.38
CA ILE A 302 7.68 15.36 7.34
C ILE A 302 8.05 16.82 7.64
N GLY A 303 7.04 17.63 7.99
CA GLY A 303 7.23 19.00 8.44
C GLY A 303 7.83 19.08 9.85
N THR A 304 8.22 20.29 10.24
CA THR A 304 8.80 20.57 11.56
C THR A 304 8.12 21.78 12.20
N MET A 305 8.10 21.78 13.54
CA MET A 305 7.72 22.91 14.36
C MET A 305 8.87 23.25 15.32
N ASP A 306 9.38 24.48 15.28
CA ASP A 306 10.61 24.93 15.95
C ASP A 306 11.79 23.99 15.64
N GLY A 307 11.95 23.66 14.35
CA GLY A 307 12.97 22.74 13.84
C GLY A 307 12.87 21.29 14.33
N LYS A 308 11.79 20.92 15.04
CA LYS A 308 11.58 19.58 15.61
C LYS A 308 10.45 18.85 14.85
N THR A 309 10.66 17.56 14.60
CA THR A 309 9.60 16.68 14.08
C THR A 309 8.57 16.35 15.17
N LEU A 310 7.33 16.13 14.76
CA LEU A 310 6.18 15.73 15.57
C LEU A 310 5.97 14.22 15.47
N SER A 311 5.21 13.65 16.43
CA SER A 311 4.91 12.20 16.44
C SER A 311 3.62 11.82 15.70
N TYR A 312 2.99 12.79 15.04
CA TYR A 312 1.77 12.67 14.26
C TYR A 312 1.93 13.37 12.90
N PRO A 313 1.03 13.14 11.93
CA PRO A 313 1.12 13.69 10.58
C PRO A 313 1.13 15.23 10.57
N TRP A 314 2.18 15.80 9.97
CA TRP A 314 2.35 17.24 9.80
C TRP A 314 3.24 17.56 8.60
N ALA A 315 2.82 18.47 7.73
CA ALA A 315 3.57 18.93 6.56
C ALA A 315 3.97 20.41 6.65
N GLY A 316 3.52 21.13 7.68
CA GLY A 316 3.76 22.57 7.83
C GLY A 316 5.13 22.95 8.41
N THR A 317 5.46 24.24 8.29
CA THR A 317 6.50 24.97 9.04
C THR A 317 5.89 25.78 10.18
N ASP A 318 6.73 26.38 11.04
CA ASP A 318 6.46 27.07 12.32
C ASP A 318 5.25 28.06 12.38
N ASP A 319 4.61 28.36 11.24
CA ASP A 319 3.56 29.34 11.04
C ASP A 319 2.37 28.87 10.15
N SER A 320 2.29 27.58 9.79
CA SER A 320 1.32 27.06 8.82
C SER A 320 0.40 25.97 9.39
N HIS A 321 -0.87 25.97 8.98
CA HIS A 321 -1.79 24.85 9.22
C HIS A 321 -1.31 23.64 8.43
N GLY A 322 -0.60 22.73 9.10
CA GLY A 322 0.14 21.63 8.48
C GLY A 322 -0.45 20.23 8.71
N GLY A 323 -1.61 20.12 9.38
CA GLY A 323 -2.22 18.82 9.72
C GLY A 323 -2.82 18.08 8.52
N PHE A 324 -2.92 16.75 8.63
CA PHE A 324 -3.57 15.89 7.65
C PHE A 324 -5.09 16.08 7.64
N LEU A 325 -5.70 16.17 6.45
CA LEU A 325 -7.15 16.20 6.26
C LEU A 325 -7.65 14.92 5.55
N PRO A 326 -8.83 14.39 5.92
CA PRO A 326 -9.49 13.30 5.19
C PRO A 326 -9.56 13.55 3.67
N GLY A 327 -8.89 12.69 2.90
CA GLY A 327 -8.75 12.81 1.44
C GLY A 327 -7.33 13.14 0.99
N ASP A 328 -6.48 13.66 1.89
CA ASP A 328 -5.05 13.84 1.64
C ASP A 328 -4.32 12.50 1.49
N THR A 329 -3.09 12.58 0.98
CA THR A 329 -2.16 11.45 0.98
C THR A 329 -1.31 11.48 2.25
N LEU A 330 -1.49 10.51 3.15
CA LEU A 330 -0.81 10.48 4.45
C LEU A 330 0.72 10.51 4.35
N ALA A 331 1.28 9.89 3.30
CA ALA A 331 2.73 9.87 3.04
C ALA A 331 3.35 11.27 2.83
N ASN A 332 2.55 12.31 2.54
CA ASN A 332 3.03 13.69 2.41
C ASN A 332 3.21 14.40 3.76
N PHE A 333 2.72 13.80 4.84
CA PHE A 333 2.70 14.39 6.18
C PHE A 333 3.51 13.56 7.18
N TYR A 334 3.79 12.30 6.86
CA TYR A 334 4.22 11.33 7.85
C TYR A 334 5.10 10.23 7.24
N THR A 335 6.15 9.86 7.97
CA THR A 335 7.05 8.76 7.63
C THR A 335 6.95 7.67 8.70
N ASP A 336 6.97 6.41 8.28
CA ASP A 336 6.96 5.25 9.18
C ASP A 336 8.16 5.29 10.14
N GLY A 337 7.88 5.21 11.44
CA GLY A 337 8.85 5.29 12.53
C GLY A 337 9.40 3.94 12.97
N GLY A 338 8.96 2.85 12.33
CA GLY A 338 9.33 1.49 12.66
C GLY A 338 8.75 1.00 13.99
N GLY A 339 9.41 0.00 14.56
CA GLY A 339 8.90 -0.75 15.71
C GLY A 339 8.41 -2.14 15.33
N TYR A 340 9.15 -2.84 14.48
CA TYR A 340 8.83 -4.17 13.98
C TYR A 340 9.78 -5.23 14.56
N TRP A 341 9.37 -6.49 14.51
CA TRP A 341 10.21 -7.63 14.93
C TRP A 341 11.36 -7.98 13.95
N GLY A 342 11.41 -7.35 12.77
CA GLY A 342 12.44 -7.59 11.75
C GLY A 342 12.17 -8.80 10.85
N ASN A 343 11.00 -9.45 11.01
CA ASN A 343 10.51 -10.43 10.06
C ASN A 343 10.17 -9.76 8.71
N PRO A 344 10.16 -10.50 7.59
CA PRO A 344 9.93 -9.93 6.26
C PRO A 344 8.60 -9.15 6.17
N ARG A 345 7.55 -9.68 6.79
CA ARG A 345 6.21 -9.08 6.83
C ARG A 345 6.05 -7.93 7.84
N LYS A 346 7.14 -7.47 8.49
CA LYS A 346 7.16 -6.34 9.43
C LYS A 346 6.04 -6.38 10.48
N ALA A 347 5.92 -7.50 11.20
CA ALA A 347 4.94 -7.61 12.28
C ALA A 347 5.22 -6.54 13.36
N SER A 348 4.16 -5.86 13.79
CA SER A 348 4.25 -4.83 14.81
C SER A 348 4.74 -5.34 16.17
N LYS A 349 5.67 -4.58 16.76
CA LYS A 349 6.19 -4.77 18.13
C LYS A 349 5.68 -3.68 19.08
N LYS A 350 5.15 -2.57 18.57
CA LYS A 350 4.69 -1.44 19.39
C LYS A 350 3.21 -1.13 19.14
N HIS A 351 2.55 -0.55 20.15
CA HIS A 351 1.17 -0.08 20.04
C HIS A 351 1.01 1.06 19.01
N HIS A 352 -0.19 1.16 18.41
CA HIS A 352 -0.57 2.09 17.34
C HIS A 352 0.10 1.79 16.00
N GLN A 353 0.10 0.55 15.53
CA GLN A 353 0.63 0.18 14.21
C GLN A 353 -0.37 -0.63 13.38
N GLN A 354 -1.64 -0.67 13.81
CA GLN A 354 -2.68 -1.49 13.19
C GLN A 354 -2.88 -1.16 11.71
N TRP A 355 -2.80 0.12 11.33
CA TRP A 355 -2.89 0.51 9.92
C TRP A 355 -1.65 0.09 9.12
N LEU A 356 -0.46 0.15 9.71
CA LEU A 356 0.78 -0.27 9.05
C LEU A 356 0.80 -1.79 8.81
N ASP A 357 0.33 -2.55 9.80
CA ASP A 357 0.10 -4.00 9.64
C ASP A 357 -0.94 -4.27 8.55
N TRP A 358 -2.10 -3.60 8.61
CA TRP A 358 -3.22 -3.80 7.69
C TRP A 358 -2.90 -3.39 6.24
N LYS A 359 -2.14 -2.31 6.01
CA LYS A 359 -1.80 -1.83 4.66
C LYS A 359 -1.07 -2.89 3.83
N GLY A 360 -0.35 -3.81 4.47
CA GLY A 360 0.36 -4.91 3.82
C GLY A 360 -0.52 -6.14 3.49
N THR A 361 -1.81 -6.08 3.76
CA THR A 361 -2.71 -7.25 3.69
C THR A 361 -3.52 -7.32 2.39
N PRO A 362 -4.08 -8.49 2.07
CA PRO A 362 -5.09 -8.61 1.02
C PRO A 362 -6.33 -7.75 1.30
N HIS A 363 -6.74 -7.53 2.54
CA HIS A 363 -7.88 -6.64 2.84
C HIS A 363 -7.63 -5.21 2.34
N ALA A 364 -6.39 -4.71 2.42
CA ALA A 364 -6.05 -3.38 1.92
C ALA A 364 -5.95 -3.26 0.39
N THR A 365 -5.86 -4.38 -0.33
CA THR A 365 -5.56 -4.40 -1.77
C THR A 365 -6.62 -5.10 -2.63
N THR A 366 -7.53 -5.85 -2.02
CA THR A 366 -8.60 -6.55 -2.74
C THR A 366 -9.83 -5.66 -2.89
N SER A 367 -10.12 -5.25 -4.12
CA SER A 367 -11.47 -4.88 -4.51
C SER A 367 -12.28 -6.17 -4.66
N TYR A 368 -13.05 -6.51 -3.64
CA TYR A 368 -13.94 -7.66 -3.63
C TYR A 368 -15.07 -7.44 -4.66
N ASN A 369 -14.83 -7.88 -5.90
CA ASN A 369 -15.77 -7.78 -7.01
C ASN A 369 -16.71 -9.01 -7.10
N HIS A 370 -16.96 -9.70 -6.00
CA HIS A 370 -17.88 -10.84 -5.94
C HIS A 370 -19.18 -10.45 -5.27
N GLU A 371 -20.30 -10.97 -5.80
CA GLU A 371 -21.68 -10.82 -5.35
C GLU A 371 -21.93 -11.31 -3.90
N LEU A 372 -21.27 -10.70 -2.91
CA LEU A 372 -21.68 -10.70 -1.51
C LEU A 372 -22.60 -9.50 -1.25
N PRO A 373 -23.52 -9.59 -0.27
CA PRO A 373 -24.57 -8.59 -0.06
C PRO A 373 -24.08 -7.26 0.54
N THR A 374 -22.76 -7.05 0.69
CA THR A 374 -22.22 -5.75 1.07
C THR A 374 -21.99 -4.94 -0.20
N SER A 375 -22.69 -3.82 -0.33
CA SER A 375 -22.60 -2.91 -1.48
C SER A 375 -21.26 -2.15 -1.55
N GLU A 376 -20.17 -2.68 -1.01
CA GLU A 376 -19.00 -1.89 -0.55
C GLU A 376 -17.65 -2.25 -1.18
N GLY A 377 -17.52 -3.33 -1.95
CA GLY A 377 -16.40 -3.54 -2.88
C GLY A 377 -14.97 -3.61 -2.33
N GLU A 378 -14.65 -3.15 -1.12
CA GLU A 378 -13.31 -3.11 -0.50
C GLU A 378 -13.43 -3.32 1.02
N VAL A 379 -12.55 -4.11 1.65
CA VAL A 379 -12.56 -4.37 3.10
C VAL A 379 -11.68 -3.33 3.80
N ASN A 380 -12.24 -2.43 4.62
CA ASN A 380 -11.49 -1.37 5.31
C ASN A 380 -11.63 -1.48 6.84
N CYS A 381 -10.99 -0.58 7.60
CA CYS A 381 -11.06 -0.58 9.07
C CYS A 381 -12.51 -0.54 9.57
N TYR A 382 -13.38 0.28 8.96
CA TYR A 382 -14.79 0.38 9.34
C TYR A 382 -15.66 -0.82 8.90
N SER A 383 -15.12 -1.74 8.11
CA SER A 383 -15.79 -3.01 7.83
C SER A 383 -15.85 -3.87 9.09
N CYS A 384 -14.84 -3.77 9.96
CA CYS A 384 -14.76 -4.50 11.23
C CYS A 384 -15.11 -3.64 12.46
N HIS A 385 -14.85 -2.32 12.40
CA HIS A 385 -15.03 -1.39 13.52
C HIS A 385 -16.19 -0.40 13.29
N ASP A 386 -16.98 -0.09 14.32
CA ASP A 386 -17.99 0.97 14.32
C ASP A 386 -17.41 2.26 14.96
N PRO A 387 -17.02 3.26 14.17
CA PRO A 387 -16.47 4.50 14.72
C PRO A 387 -17.54 5.39 15.39
N HIS A 388 -18.83 5.10 15.22
CA HIS A 388 -19.94 5.95 15.64
C HIS A 388 -20.70 5.44 16.86
N ASN A 389 -20.52 4.20 17.29
CA ASN A 389 -21.21 3.67 18.48
C ASN A 389 -20.28 2.87 19.38
N LYS A 390 -20.52 2.97 20.68
CA LYS A 390 -19.98 1.98 21.63
C LYS A 390 -20.66 0.65 21.35
N THR A 391 -19.87 -0.35 21.01
CA THR A 391 -20.32 -1.72 20.78
C THR A 391 -20.26 -2.53 22.08
N GLU A 392 -20.98 -3.65 22.12
CA GLU A 392 -20.85 -4.63 23.21
C GLU A 392 -19.44 -5.23 23.27
N TRP A 393 -18.80 -5.32 22.10
CA TRP A 393 -17.45 -5.85 21.95
C TRP A 393 -16.40 -4.77 22.14
N GLY A 394 -15.27 -5.12 22.75
CA GLY A 394 -14.12 -4.22 22.88
C GLY A 394 -13.65 -3.70 21.52
N HIS A 395 -12.95 -2.57 21.54
CA HIS A 395 -12.35 -1.97 20.33
C HIS A 395 -13.36 -1.58 19.25
N GLN A 396 -14.60 -1.31 19.63
CA GLN A 396 -15.65 -0.89 18.70
C GLN A 396 -15.95 -1.94 17.61
N LEU A 397 -15.70 -3.23 17.88
CA LEU A 397 -15.93 -4.28 16.89
C LEU A 397 -17.43 -4.45 16.61
N ARG A 398 -17.80 -4.52 15.32
CA ARG A 398 -19.19 -4.59 14.86
C ARG A 398 -19.86 -5.92 15.17
N LEU A 399 -19.07 -6.99 15.18
CA LEU A 399 -19.51 -8.36 15.45
C LEU A 399 -18.61 -8.98 16.52
N ASN A 400 -19.06 -10.10 17.08
CA ASN A 400 -18.35 -10.77 18.15
C ASN A 400 -17.03 -11.36 17.61
N PRO A 401 -15.86 -10.92 18.10
CA PRO A 401 -14.58 -11.48 17.66
C PRO A 401 -14.32 -12.88 18.23
N LYS A 402 -15.13 -13.33 19.21
CA LYS A 402 -14.91 -14.58 19.94
C LYS A 402 -15.67 -15.78 19.36
N ASP A 403 -16.57 -15.57 18.38
CA ASP A 403 -17.40 -16.63 17.79
C ASP A 403 -17.23 -16.84 16.28
N ASN A 404 -16.16 -16.25 15.73
CA ASN A 404 -15.87 -16.21 14.31
C ASN A 404 -16.90 -15.47 13.46
N SER A 405 -17.99 -14.91 14.01
CA SER A 405 -18.99 -14.15 13.24
C SER A 405 -18.36 -12.99 12.49
N LEU A 406 -17.41 -12.28 13.13
CA LEU A 406 -16.68 -11.18 12.51
C LEU A 406 -15.95 -11.58 11.22
N CYS A 407 -15.39 -12.80 11.16
CA CYS A 407 -14.63 -13.26 10.00
C CYS A 407 -15.53 -13.99 8.99
N LEU A 408 -16.43 -14.84 9.49
CA LEU A 408 -17.29 -15.68 8.67
C LEU A 408 -18.38 -14.91 7.95
N ASP A 409 -18.64 -13.65 8.32
CA ASP A 409 -19.52 -12.75 7.56
C ASP A 409 -19.10 -12.65 6.07
N CYS A 410 -17.80 -12.66 5.80
CA CYS A 410 -17.23 -12.67 4.45
C CYS A 410 -16.62 -14.02 4.06
N HIS A 411 -15.99 -14.72 5.01
CA HIS A 411 -15.23 -15.95 4.72
C HIS A 411 -16.09 -17.22 4.61
N LEU A 412 -17.37 -17.20 5.04
CA LEU A 412 -18.30 -18.31 4.79
C LEU A 412 -18.92 -18.15 3.40
N SER A 413 -18.17 -18.53 2.37
CA SER A 413 -18.57 -18.39 0.98
C SER A 413 -18.19 -19.61 0.14
N PRO A 414 -18.83 -19.85 -1.02
CA PRO A 414 -18.43 -20.91 -1.95
C PRO A 414 -16.98 -20.82 -2.43
N TYR A 415 -16.33 -19.65 -2.25
CA TYR A 415 -14.99 -19.34 -2.72
C TYR A 415 -13.94 -19.30 -1.60
N ALA A 416 -14.37 -19.30 -0.33
CA ALA A 416 -13.51 -19.39 0.86
C ALA A 416 -13.89 -20.64 1.69
N PHE A 417 -14.67 -20.51 2.76
CA PHE A 417 -15.22 -21.65 3.50
C PHE A 417 -16.61 -22.03 3.01
N LYS A 418 -16.72 -23.21 2.39
CA LYS A 418 -18.00 -23.72 1.87
C LYS A 418 -19.05 -23.94 2.96
N ASP A 419 -18.61 -24.34 4.15
CA ASP A 419 -19.46 -24.56 5.33
C ASP A 419 -18.61 -24.49 6.62
N LEU A 420 -19.27 -24.51 7.77
CA LEU A 420 -18.61 -24.42 9.08
C LEU A 420 -17.71 -25.63 9.40
N SER A 421 -17.90 -26.79 8.75
CA SER A 421 -17.04 -27.97 8.99
C SER A 421 -15.62 -27.78 8.43
N ALA A 422 -15.48 -26.90 7.43
CA ALA A 422 -14.17 -26.50 6.92
C ALA A 422 -13.36 -25.67 7.94
N VAL A 423 -14.02 -25.01 8.91
CA VAL A 423 -13.35 -24.24 9.95
C VAL A 423 -12.52 -25.17 10.84
N GLU A 424 -13.06 -26.31 11.26
CA GLU A 424 -12.33 -27.28 12.11
C GLU A 424 -11.11 -27.86 11.40
N THR A 425 -11.25 -28.16 10.11
CA THR A 425 -10.15 -28.67 9.28
C THR A 425 -9.08 -27.61 9.07
N HIS A 426 -9.48 -26.34 8.97
CA HIS A 426 -8.56 -25.23 8.77
C HIS A 426 -7.82 -24.84 10.05
N THR A 427 -8.54 -24.69 11.16
CA THR A 427 -7.95 -24.31 12.45
C THR A 427 -7.24 -25.47 13.13
N MET A 428 -7.51 -26.71 12.71
CA MET A 428 -7.07 -27.94 13.37
C MET A 428 -7.55 -28.06 14.82
N HIS A 429 -8.62 -27.34 15.16
CA HIS A 429 -9.27 -27.34 16.46
C HIS A 429 -10.77 -27.55 16.29
N PRO A 430 -11.46 -28.16 17.28
CA PRO A 430 -12.92 -28.21 17.27
C PRO A 430 -13.51 -26.80 17.14
N TYR A 431 -14.58 -26.67 16.35
CA TYR A 431 -15.25 -25.39 16.17
C TYR A 431 -15.97 -25.07 17.48
N ASN A 432 -15.43 -24.08 18.21
CA ASN A 432 -15.94 -23.67 19.51
C ASN A 432 -16.22 -22.16 19.52
N PRO A 433 -17.36 -21.72 18.96
CA PRO A 433 -17.66 -20.30 18.77
C PRO A 433 -17.89 -19.53 20.08
N ALA A 434 -18.20 -20.13 21.22
CA ALA A 434 -18.35 -19.33 22.44
C ALA A 434 -18.29 -20.20 23.70
N PRO A 435 -17.10 -20.58 24.18
CA PRO A 435 -16.99 -21.12 25.52
C PRO A 435 -17.40 -20.05 26.53
N THR A 436 -18.59 -20.20 27.10
CA THR A 436 -19.15 -19.34 28.16
C THR A 436 -18.47 -19.57 29.52
N ASP A 437 -17.57 -20.55 29.60
CA ASP A 437 -16.92 -21.03 30.82
C ASP A 437 -15.39 -20.76 30.85
N GLY A 438 -14.86 -20.03 29.86
CA GLY A 438 -13.43 -19.76 29.76
C GLY A 438 -12.58 -20.94 29.26
N SER A 439 -13.20 -21.99 28.71
CA SER A 439 -12.49 -23.08 28.01
C SER A 439 -11.91 -22.65 26.64
N ASP A 440 -11.11 -23.53 26.06
CA ASP A 440 -10.15 -23.27 24.98
C ASP A 440 -10.73 -22.50 23.78
N ALA A 441 -10.09 -21.36 23.48
CA ALA A 441 -10.41 -20.41 22.42
C ALA A 441 -9.69 -20.73 21.10
N SER A 442 -9.02 -21.88 21.02
CA SER A 442 -8.12 -22.28 19.93
C SER A 442 -8.76 -22.38 18.54
N GLY A 443 -10.05 -22.69 18.45
CA GLY A 443 -10.80 -22.74 17.18
C GLY A 443 -11.23 -21.39 16.60
N ARG A 444 -10.75 -20.26 17.14
CA ARG A 444 -11.13 -18.91 16.69
C ARG A 444 -10.18 -18.37 15.62
N CYS A 445 -10.73 -17.78 14.55
CA CYS A 445 -9.95 -17.15 13.49
C CYS A 445 -9.03 -16.05 14.06
N THR A 446 -9.56 -15.22 14.94
CA THR A 446 -8.84 -14.11 15.58
C THR A 446 -7.69 -14.58 16.47
N ALA A 447 -7.78 -15.76 17.09
CA ALA A 447 -6.72 -16.30 17.92
C ALA A 447 -5.45 -16.63 17.11
N CYS A 448 -5.63 -17.11 15.87
CA CYS A 448 -4.50 -17.50 15.02
C CYS A 448 -4.03 -16.37 14.09
N HIS A 449 -4.94 -15.56 13.55
CA HIS A 449 -4.63 -14.54 12.53
C HIS A 449 -4.38 -13.15 13.09
N TYR A 450 -4.81 -12.88 14.33
CA TYR A 450 -4.56 -11.63 15.05
C TYR A 450 -3.84 -11.89 16.38
N PRO A 451 -2.70 -12.61 16.37
CA PRO A 451 -1.98 -12.91 17.60
C PRO A 451 -1.44 -11.62 18.23
N GLU A 452 -1.38 -11.59 19.55
CA GLU A 452 -0.82 -10.46 20.27
C GLU A 452 0.71 -10.46 20.12
N SER A 453 1.25 -9.45 19.41
CA SER A 453 2.69 -9.35 19.17
C SER A 453 3.28 -8.01 19.59
N ALA A 454 2.43 -7.02 19.87
CA ALA A 454 2.86 -5.68 20.20
C ALA A 454 2.64 -5.37 21.70
N LYS A 455 3.45 -4.44 22.21
CA LYS A 455 3.36 -3.95 23.59
C LYS A 455 2.79 -2.54 23.66
N SER A 456 1.78 -2.38 24.51
CA SER A 456 1.11 -1.13 24.87
C SER A 456 1.42 -0.76 26.32
N ALA A 457 1.20 -1.68 27.26
CA ALA A 457 1.50 -1.52 28.68
C ALA A 457 2.24 -2.75 29.22
N VAL A 458 1.70 -3.93 29.01
CA VAL A 458 2.37 -5.21 29.31
C VAL A 458 2.84 -5.87 28.01
N ALA A 459 3.71 -6.86 28.09
CA ALA A 459 4.16 -7.54 26.89
C ALA A 459 2.98 -8.23 26.20
N TYR A 460 2.89 -8.09 24.88
CA TYR A 460 1.94 -8.82 24.03
C TYR A 460 0.46 -8.58 24.44
N ASP A 461 0.07 -7.32 24.63
CA ASP A 461 -1.30 -6.89 24.96
C ASP A 461 -2.00 -6.18 23.79
N VAL A 462 -1.43 -6.29 22.58
CA VAL A 462 -1.97 -5.69 21.36
C VAL A 462 -1.91 -6.70 20.23
N ALA A 463 -3.08 -7.01 19.68
CA ALA A 463 -3.25 -7.85 18.49
C ALA A 463 -2.60 -7.20 17.25
N HIS A 464 -1.79 -7.99 16.55
CA HIS A 464 -1.26 -7.65 15.23
C HIS A 464 -2.37 -7.68 14.18
N HIS A 465 -2.36 -6.72 13.25
CA HIS A 465 -3.40 -6.56 12.22
C HIS A 465 -2.93 -6.93 10.80
N GLY A 466 -1.90 -7.78 10.68
CA GLY A 466 -1.43 -8.27 9.38
C GLY A 466 -2.18 -9.51 8.90
N GLU A 467 -3.07 -10.08 9.73
CA GLU A 467 -4.09 -11.05 9.31
C GLU A 467 -3.53 -12.40 8.83
N TYR A 468 -2.27 -12.68 9.15
CA TYR A 468 -1.58 -13.92 8.86
C TYR A 468 -1.09 -14.57 10.16
N VAL A 469 -0.90 -15.90 10.09
CA VAL A 469 -0.38 -16.68 11.21
C VAL A 469 1.09 -16.30 11.45
N LEU A 470 1.42 -15.86 12.66
CA LEU A 470 2.82 -15.74 13.06
C LEU A 470 3.32 -17.15 13.34
N THR A 471 4.12 -17.73 12.44
CA THR A 471 4.55 -19.13 12.57
C THR A 471 5.60 -19.32 13.67
N PRO A 472 5.68 -20.51 14.29
CA PRO A 472 6.72 -20.82 15.28
C PRO A 472 8.16 -20.60 14.79
N ASP A 473 8.42 -20.76 13.49
CA ASP A 473 9.74 -20.54 12.89
C ASP A 473 10.18 -19.07 12.99
N LEU A 474 9.23 -18.13 12.92
CA LEU A 474 9.50 -16.72 13.15
C LEU A 474 9.97 -16.46 14.59
N THR A 475 9.41 -17.16 15.58
CA THR A 475 9.88 -17.09 16.96
C THR A 475 11.32 -17.56 17.10
N LEU A 476 11.68 -18.69 16.49
CA LEU A 476 13.04 -19.22 16.55
C LEU A 476 14.06 -18.25 15.95
N LYS A 477 13.72 -17.63 14.81
CA LYS A 477 14.61 -16.75 14.05
C LYS A 477 14.66 -15.31 14.58
N TYR A 478 13.50 -14.72 14.87
CA TYR A 478 13.36 -13.29 15.20
C TYR A 478 13.07 -13.02 16.68
N LYS A 479 12.94 -14.08 17.50
CA LYS A 479 12.60 -13.98 18.94
C LYS A 479 11.35 -13.14 19.15
N MET A 480 10.30 -13.45 18.38
CA MET A 480 8.98 -12.79 18.43
C MET A 480 7.89 -13.77 18.87
N PRO A 481 6.72 -13.31 19.36
CA PRO A 481 5.57 -14.19 19.61
C PRO A 481 5.09 -14.90 18.35
N ASN A 482 4.46 -16.06 18.51
CA ASN A 482 3.79 -16.81 17.44
C ASN A 482 2.37 -17.18 17.84
N SER A 483 1.53 -17.46 16.84
CA SER A 483 0.11 -17.74 17.01
C SER A 483 -0.19 -19.00 17.84
N CYS A 484 0.70 -19.98 17.85
CA CYS A 484 0.49 -21.26 18.53
C CYS A 484 0.86 -21.17 20.02
N ALA A 485 2.00 -20.55 20.31
CA ALA A 485 2.58 -20.52 21.66
C ALA A 485 1.79 -19.65 22.65
N MET A 486 0.88 -18.77 22.15
CA MET A 486 -0.11 -18.10 23.01
C MET A 486 -0.99 -19.09 23.78
N CYS A 487 -1.28 -20.26 23.19
CA CYS A 487 -2.18 -21.28 23.75
C CYS A 487 -1.44 -22.55 24.17
N HIS A 488 -0.45 -22.99 23.40
CA HIS A 488 0.20 -24.30 23.59
C HIS A 488 1.38 -24.26 24.59
N ASN A 489 1.78 -23.08 25.08
CA ASN A 489 2.83 -22.97 26.09
C ASN A 489 2.27 -23.09 27.51
N GLN A 490 2.86 -23.98 28.32
CA GLN A 490 2.49 -24.14 29.74
C GLN A 490 2.71 -22.84 30.54
N ASN A 491 3.65 -22.01 30.09
CA ASN A 491 3.73 -20.60 30.46
C ASN A 491 3.14 -19.80 29.31
N LYS A 492 1.82 -19.59 29.29
CA LYS A 492 1.18 -18.62 28.38
C LYS A 492 2.05 -17.36 28.36
N TYR A 493 2.18 -16.69 27.22
CA TYR A 493 2.84 -15.38 27.14
C TYR A 493 2.04 -14.27 27.88
N GLY A 494 1.41 -14.59 29.01
CA GLY A 494 0.65 -13.70 29.86
C GLY A 494 1.53 -12.95 30.86
N GLU A 495 0.93 -12.54 31.98
CA GLU A 495 1.54 -11.68 32.99
C GLU A 495 2.99 -12.06 33.34
N GLY A 496 3.91 -11.11 33.15
CA GLY A 496 5.35 -11.31 33.37
C GLY A 496 6.14 -11.81 32.16
N ALA A 497 5.51 -12.01 31.01
CA ALA A 497 6.23 -12.34 29.78
C ALA A 497 7.22 -11.23 29.38
N VAL A 498 8.42 -11.65 28.98
CA VAL A 498 9.51 -10.79 28.53
C VAL A 498 10.13 -11.41 27.27
N ASP A 499 10.76 -10.59 26.43
CA ASP A 499 11.34 -11.04 25.15
C ASP A 499 12.32 -12.23 25.31
N THR A 500 12.96 -12.38 26.48
CA THR A 500 13.87 -13.51 26.77
C THR A 500 13.16 -14.86 26.88
N LEU A 501 11.86 -14.89 27.18
CA LEU A 501 11.04 -16.10 27.27
C LEU A 501 10.57 -16.60 25.89
N LEU A 502 10.71 -15.80 24.83
CA LEU A 502 10.32 -16.19 23.47
C LEU A 502 11.27 -17.24 22.87
N ALA A 503 12.49 -17.39 23.41
CA ALA A 503 13.51 -18.25 22.82
C ALA A 503 13.32 -19.77 23.06
N THR A 504 12.33 -20.18 23.86
CA THR A 504 12.21 -21.57 24.37
C THR A 504 11.08 -22.40 23.76
N TRP A 505 10.47 -21.97 22.65
CA TRP A 505 9.43 -22.75 21.97
C TRP A 505 10.01 -23.90 21.13
N SER A 506 9.51 -25.13 21.29
CA SER A 506 10.08 -26.31 20.62
C SER A 506 9.07 -27.37 20.19
N ASN A 507 7.79 -27.04 19.94
CA ASN A 507 6.83 -28.03 19.44
C ASN A 507 6.91 -28.16 17.91
N PRO A 508 7.42 -29.28 17.35
CA PRO A 508 7.57 -29.45 15.91
C PRO A 508 6.22 -29.63 15.19
N GLU A 509 5.19 -30.13 15.88
CA GLU A 509 3.86 -30.34 15.30
C GLU A 509 3.22 -29.00 14.91
N ASP A 510 3.37 -27.98 15.74
CA ASP A 510 2.84 -26.64 15.47
C ASP A 510 3.55 -25.97 14.28
N SER A 511 4.86 -26.19 14.09
CA SER A 511 5.57 -25.72 12.89
C SER A 511 5.05 -26.39 11.62
N VAL A 512 4.77 -27.71 11.67
CA VAL A 512 4.24 -28.45 10.51
C VAL A 512 2.81 -28.00 10.19
N ILE A 513 1.96 -27.80 11.21
CA ILE A 513 0.59 -27.32 11.03
C ILE A 513 0.59 -25.89 10.47
N ALA A 514 1.42 -25.00 11.00
CA ALA A 514 1.53 -23.62 10.52
C ALA A 514 1.98 -23.58 9.04
N ALA A 515 3.01 -24.36 8.67
CA ALA A 515 3.46 -24.47 7.28
C ALA A 515 2.37 -25.05 6.35
N TRP A 516 1.60 -26.03 6.83
CA TRP A 516 0.47 -26.58 6.09
C TRP A 516 -0.65 -25.54 5.90
N ALA A 517 -1.04 -24.83 6.95
CA ALA A 517 -2.07 -23.79 6.88
C ALA A 517 -1.66 -22.63 5.95
N GLU A 518 -0.39 -22.20 5.99
CA GLU A 518 0.15 -21.22 5.04
C GLU A 518 0.10 -21.71 3.59
N SER A 519 0.29 -23.01 3.35
CA SER A 519 0.21 -23.60 2.01
C SER A 519 -1.21 -23.69 1.44
N TYR A 520 -2.24 -23.64 2.29
CA TYR A 520 -3.66 -23.69 1.92
C TYR A 520 -4.31 -22.31 1.77
N MET A 521 -3.67 -21.24 2.26
CA MET A 521 -4.09 -19.90 1.90
C MET A 521 -3.82 -19.71 0.40
N PRO A 522 -4.83 -19.36 -0.42
CA PRO A 522 -4.54 -18.88 -1.77
C PRO A 522 -3.46 -17.80 -1.67
N LEU A 523 -2.46 -17.89 -2.52
CA LEU A 523 -1.23 -17.08 -2.57
C LEU A 523 -1.49 -15.58 -2.80
N PHE A 524 -2.35 -14.96 -2.00
CA PHE A 524 -2.58 -13.52 -1.97
C PHE A 524 -1.50 -12.80 -1.16
N THR A 525 -0.73 -13.53 -0.35
CA THR A 525 0.38 -13.01 0.43
C THR A 525 1.71 -13.52 -0.11
N HIS A 526 2.17 -12.92 -1.20
CA HIS A 526 3.56 -12.52 -1.20
C HIS A 526 3.56 -11.02 -0.98
N ASP A 527 4.40 -10.55 -0.07
CA ASP A 527 4.94 -9.20 -0.12
C ASP A 527 5.39 -9.02 -1.59
N ARG A 528 4.54 -8.41 -2.43
CA ARG A 528 4.74 -8.40 -3.88
C ARG A 528 5.90 -7.43 -4.10
N GLN A 529 7.13 -7.95 -4.04
CA GLN A 529 8.26 -7.27 -4.65
C GLN A 529 7.89 -7.13 -6.11
N ILE A 530 7.38 -5.96 -6.48
CA ILE A 530 7.35 -5.54 -7.87
C ILE A 530 8.80 -5.66 -8.33
N ASN A 531 9.10 -6.61 -9.21
CA ASN A 531 10.46 -6.75 -9.69
C ASN A 531 10.75 -5.53 -10.54
N THR A 532 11.61 -4.66 -10.04
CA THR A 532 12.16 -3.57 -10.83
C THR A 532 13.34 -4.12 -11.62
N VAL A 533 13.18 -4.23 -12.92
CA VAL A 533 14.23 -4.62 -13.86
C VAL A 533 14.90 -3.36 -14.37
N GLN A 534 16.20 -3.27 -14.17
CA GLN A 534 16.99 -2.10 -14.58
C GLN A 534 17.54 -2.31 -15.99
N ALA A 535 17.15 -1.45 -16.93
CA ALA A 535 17.77 -1.36 -18.24
C ALA A 535 19.06 -0.53 -18.14
N LYS A 536 20.20 -1.14 -18.48
CA LYS A 536 21.51 -0.48 -18.42
C LYS A 536 21.92 0.03 -19.79
N ARG A 537 22.44 1.26 -19.84
CA ARG A 537 22.88 1.87 -21.08
C ARG A 537 24.19 1.26 -21.57
N ILE A 538 24.24 0.88 -22.85
CA ILE A 538 25.46 0.46 -23.53
C ILE A 538 26.33 1.71 -23.75
N PRO A 539 27.59 1.75 -23.26
CA PRO A 539 28.48 2.88 -23.47
C PRO A 539 28.75 3.16 -24.95
N SER A 540 28.92 4.44 -25.29
CA SER A 540 29.26 4.85 -26.66
C SER A 540 30.59 4.21 -27.09
N GLY A 541 30.59 3.49 -28.21
CA GLY A 541 31.75 2.78 -28.75
C GLY A 541 31.85 1.31 -28.35
N THR A 542 30.96 0.81 -27.49
CA THR A 542 30.78 -0.63 -27.24
C THR A 542 29.79 -1.22 -28.25
N SER A 543 30.12 -2.38 -28.83
CA SER A 543 29.22 -3.08 -29.75
C SER A 543 27.97 -3.59 -29.01
N PRO A 544 26.78 -3.56 -29.63
CA PRO A 544 25.59 -4.18 -29.07
C PRO A 544 25.73 -5.71 -29.02
N PRO A 545 24.89 -6.40 -28.23
CA PRO A 545 24.85 -7.86 -28.18
C PRO A 545 24.63 -8.50 -29.56
N VAL A 546 25.30 -9.62 -29.80
CA VAL A 546 25.04 -10.49 -30.95
C VAL A 546 23.91 -11.44 -30.58
N LEU A 547 22.81 -11.44 -31.33
CA LEU A 547 21.65 -12.28 -31.03
C LEU A 547 21.88 -13.72 -31.52
N ASP A 548 22.55 -14.54 -30.71
CA ASP A 548 22.84 -15.94 -31.03
C ASP A 548 22.48 -16.91 -29.88
N GLY A 549 21.90 -16.39 -28.80
CA GLY A 549 21.55 -17.16 -27.61
C GLY A 549 22.77 -17.45 -26.71
N VAL A 550 23.91 -16.79 -26.92
CA VAL A 550 25.09 -16.87 -26.07
C VAL A 550 25.34 -15.50 -25.46
N ALA A 551 25.35 -15.42 -24.13
CA ALA A 551 25.58 -14.15 -23.44
C ALA A 551 27.01 -13.62 -23.69
N ASP A 552 27.14 -12.64 -24.57
CA ASP A 552 28.34 -11.81 -24.76
C ASP A 552 28.78 -11.04 -23.50
N ASP A 553 30.04 -10.58 -23.47
CA ASP A 553 30.61 -9.78 -22.38
C ASP A 553 29.83 -8.49 -22.09
N VAL A 554 29.16 -7.92 -23.09
CA VAL A 554 28.35 -6.70 -22.93
C VAL A 554 27.17 -6.90 -21.95
N TRP A 555 26.65 -8.13 -21.82
CA TRP A 555 25.62 -8.46 -20.84
C TRP A 555 26.10 -8.40 -19.38
N ASN A 556 27.40 -8.30 -19.15
CA ASN A 556 27.95 -8.07 -17.80
C ASN A 556 27.68 -6.65 -17.28
N LEU A 557 27.28 -5.71 -18.16
CA LEU A 557 26.82 -4.37 -17.76
C LEU A 557 25.51 -4.43 -16.95
N ALA A 558 24.65 -5.41 -17.24
CA ALA A 558 23.36 -5.58 -16.57
C ALA A 558 23.41 -6.62 -15.44
N THR A 559 22.88 -6.25 -14.29
CA THR A 559 22.62 -7.18 -13.18
C THR A 559 21.38 -8.01 -13.50
N PRO A 560 21.44 -9.35 -13.40
CA PRO A 560 20.27 -10.19 -13.66
C PRO A 560 19.18 -9.96 -12.60
N SER A 561 17.96 -9.71 -13.06
CA SER A 561 16.74 -9.70 -12.24
C SER A 561 16.09 -11.08 -12.30
N LYS A 562 15.84 -11.69 -11.13
CA LYS A 562 15.12 -12.97 -11.05
C LYS A 562 13.62 -12.71 -11.07
N ILE A 563 12.91 -13.32 -12.01
CA ILE A 563 11.45 -13.25 -12.13
C ILE A 563 10.88 -14.65 -11.87
N ASP A 564 10.14 -14.79 -10.79
CA ASP A 564 9.47 -16.04 -10.41
C ASP A 564 8.04 -16.07 -11.01
N MET A 565 7.70 -17.17 -11.69
CA MET A 565 6.40 -17.38 -12.32
C MET A 565 5.65 -18.51 -11.62
N VAL A 566 4.36 -18.27 -11.36
CA VAL A 566 3.54 -19.17 -10.52
C VAL A 566 2.85 -20.29 -11.34
N ILE A 567 2.77 -20.19 -12.68
CA ILE A 567 2.19 -21.25 -13.53
C ILE A 567 2.94 -21.35 -14.87
N ALA A 568 3.42 -22.55 -15.21
CA ALA A 568 4.00 -22.85 -16.52
C ALA A 568 3.59 -24.25 -17.02
N GLY A 569 2.88 -24.30 -18.14
CA GLY A 569 2.71 -25.55 -18.90
C GLY A 569 1.94 -26.68 -18.21
N VAL A 570 2.01 -27.86 -18.82
CA VAL A 570 1.25 -29.07 -18.42
C VAL A 570 1.80 -29.69 -17.12
N ASN A 571 2.99 -29.26 -16.70
CA ASN A 571 3.65 -29.67 -15.46
C ASN A 571 3.63 -28.45 -14.52
N GLN A 572 2.68 -28.42 -13.59
CA GLN A 572 2.42 -27.32 -12.64
C GLN A 572 3.58 -27.12 -11.62
N SER A 573 4.78 -26.78 -12.08
CA SER A 573 5.92 -26.42 -11.23
C SER A 573 6.23 -24.93 -11.35
N ALA A 574 6.55 -24.30 -10.23
CA ALA A 574 7.08 -22.94 -10.20
C ALA A 574 8.36 -22.87 -11.05
N MET A 575 8.45 -21.87 -11.93
CA MET A 575 9.63 -21.63 -12.76
C MET A 575 10.15 -20.22 -12.53
N SER A 576 11.44 -20.01 -12.79
CA SER A 576 12.04 -18.69 -12.69
C SER A 576 12.90 -18.40 -13.90
N THR A 577 12.91 -17.15 -14.35
CA THR A 577 13.84 -16.66 -15.38
C THR A 577 14.75 -15.58 -14.81
N GLU A 578 16.00 -15.59 -15.24
CA GLU A 578 16.90 -14.45 -15.11
C GLU A 578 16.67 -13.53 -16.31
N LEU A 579 16.39 -12.25 -16.04
CA LEU A 579 16.21 -11.23 -17.07
C LEU A 579 17.30 -10.17 -16.94
N LYS A 580 17.96 -9.85 -18.05
CA LYS A 580 18.86 -8.70 -18.18
C LYS A 580 18.35 -7.79 -19.29
N VAL A 581 18.46 -6.48 -19.09
CA VAL A 581 18.02 -5.51 -20.08
C VAL A 581 19.13 -4.50 -20.33
N LEU A 582 19.44 -4.29 -21.61
CA LEU A 582 20.37 -3.27 -22.09
C LEU A 582 19.65 -2.36 -23.07
N TYR A 583 20.17 -1.16 -23.25
CA TYR A 583 19.69 -0.26 -24.31
C TYR A 583 20.81 0.62 -24.87
N ASP A 584 20.67 1.02 -26.13
CA ASP A 584 21.49 2.03 -26.78
C ASP A 584 20.63 3.23 -27.23
N GLN A 585 21.12 4.06 -28.14
CA GLN A 585 20.37 5.22 -28.63
C GLN A 585 19.11 4.86 -29.44
N ASN A 586 19.07 3.66 -30.02
CA ASN A 586 18.05 3.26 -30.98
C ASN A 586 17.27 2.03 -30.54
N ASN A 587 17.89 1.12 -29.79
CA ASN A 587 17.34 -0.20 -29.49
C ASN A 587 17.37 -0.55 -28.01
N ILE A 588 16.42 -1.40 -27.63
CA ILE A 588 16.40 -2.16 -26.37
C ILE A 588 16.77 -3.62 -26.66
N TYR A 589 17.50 -4.22 -25.73
CA TYR A 589 17.94 -5.62 -25.80
C TYR A 589 17.55 -6.34 -24.52
N LEU A 590 16.92 -7.50 -24.63
CA LEU A 590 16.55 -8.34 -23.49
C LEU A 590 17.23 -9.70 -23.60
N LEU A 591 17.79 -10.17 -22.49
CA LEU A 591 18.27 -11.55 -22.34
C LEU A 591 17.46 -12.25 -21.26
N ALA A 592 16.76 -13.33 -21.64
CA ALA A 592 16.04 -14.21 -20.75
C ALA A 592 16.75 -15.56 -20.66
N LYS A 593 17.01 -16.04 -19.45
CA LYS A 593 17.63 -17.35 -19.21
C LYS A 593 16.85 -18.14 -18.17
N TRP A 594 16.44 -19.37 -18.51
CA TRP A 594 15.68 -20.24 -17.60
C TRP A 594 16.15 -21.69 -17.69
N ALA A 595 15.97 -22.43 -16.59
CA ALA A 595 16.24 -23.85 -16.55
C ALA A 595 15.15 -24.61 -17.30
N ASP A 596 15.58 -25.53 -18.17
CA ASP A 596 14.70 -26.42 -18.90
C ASP A 596 15.41 -27.76 -19.12
N PRO A 597 15.03 -28.82 -18.38
CA PRO A 597 15.66 -30.13 -18.50
C PRO A 597 15.39 -30.81 -19.85
N THR A 598 14.46 -30.31 -20.65
CA THR A 598 13.99 -30.93 -21.90
C THR A 598 14.11 -30.00 -23.09
N PHE A 599 14.88 -30.38 -24.11
CA PHE A 599 14.92 -29.62 -25.36
C PHE A 599 13.65 -29.84 -26.21
N THR A 600 12.68 -28.91 -26.21
CA THR A 600 11.38 -29.11 -26.90
C THR A 600 11.03 -28.02 -27.93
N VAL A 601 11.42 -28.28 -29.19
CA VAL A 601 11.19 -27.38 -30.34
C VAL A 601 10.43 -28.01 -31.50
N ARG A 602 9.68 -29.10 -31.27
CA ARG A 602 9.16 -29.95 -32.38
C ARG A 602 7.66 -29.85 -32.66
N ARG A 603 6.90 -29.09 -31.86
CA ARG A 603 5.46 -28.75 -32.03
C ARG A 603 4.65 -29.71 -32.95
N GLN A 604 4.43 -30.94 -32.49
CA GLN A 604 3.76 -32.04 -33.21
C GLN A 604 4.38 -32.42 -34.57
N GLU A 605 4.41 -33.71 -34.85
CA GLU A 605 4.92 -34.26 -36.10
C GLU A 605 3.81 -35.01 -36.85
N LEU A 606 3.97 -35.17 -38.15
CA LEU A 606 3.27 -36.15 -38.97
C LEU A 606 4.16 -37.37 -39.06
N VAL A 607 3.61 -38.55 -38.77
CA VAL A 607 4.30 -39.84 -38.89
C VAL A 607 3.61 -40.69 -39.96
N TYR A 608 4.38 -41.27 -40.87
CA TYR A 608 3.86 -42.17 -41.88
C TYR A 608 3.65 -43.57 -41.28
N GLN A 609 2.42 -44.05 -41.31
CA GLN A 609 2.04 -45.35 -40.74
C GLN A 609 0.97 -46.02 -41.60
N ASN A 610 1.29 -47.22 -42.10
CA ASN A 610 0.41 -48.10 -42.85
C ASN A 610 -0.23 -47.41 -44.08
N GLY A 611 0.58 -46.67 -44.85
CA GLY A 611 0.12 -46.02 -46.08
C GLY A 611 -0.54 -44.66 -45.88
N VAL A 612 -0.63 -44.15 -44.64
CA VAL A 612 -1.26 -42.87 -44.32
C VAL A 612 -0.40 -42.03 -43.37
N TRP A 613 -0.49 -40.71 -43.51
CA TRP A 613 0.12 -39.77 -42.58
C TRP A 613 -0.80 -39.53 -41.38
N LYS A 614 -0.25 -39.60 -40.17
CA LYS A 614 -0.98 -39.36 -38.92
C LYS A 614 -0.25 -38.33 -38.08
N THR A 615 -0.99 -37.48 -37.38
CA THR A 615 -0.38 -36.60 -36.36
C THR A 615 0.07 -37.43 -35.16
N THR A 616 1.27 -37.19 -34.66
CA THR A 616 1.77 -37.81 -33.43
C THR A 616 0.94 -37.36 -32.23
N ALA A 617 0.82 -38.22 -31.22
CA ALA A 617 0.34 -37.78 -29.91
C ALA A 617 1.31 -36.75 -29.31
N GLU A 618 0.79 -35.85 -28.47
CA GLU A 618 1.62 -34.88 -27.76
C GLU A 618 2.33 -35.53 -26.57
N THR A 619 3.62 -35.78 -26.72
CA THR A 619 4.60 -36.11 -25.67
C THR A 619 5.54 -34.92 -25.44
N ASP A 620 6.34 -34.93 -24.37
CA ASP A 620 7.35 -33.89 -24.06
C ASP A 620 8.24 -33.57 -25.28
N LEU A 621 8.74 -34.60 -25.98
CA LEU A 621 9.55 -34.43 -27.19
C LEU A 621 8.82 -33.83 -28.41
N THR A 622 7.49 -33.75 -28.39
CA THR A 622 6.66 -33.22 -29.48
C THR A 622 5.91 -31.95 -29.08
N ARG A 623 6.23 -31.38 -27.92
CA ARG A 623 5.76 -30.09 -27.44
C ARG A 623 6.69 -28.96 -27.90
N GLU A 624 6.33 -27.74 -27.56
CA GLU A 624 7.05 -26.53 -27.94
C GLU A 624 7.19 -25.59 -26.76
N ASP A 625 8.43 -25.20 -26.48
CA ASP A 625 8.76 -24.16 -25.51
C ASP A 625 8.39 -22.78 -26.07
N ARG A 626 7.82 -21.93 -25.21
CA ARG A 626 7.40 -20.57 -25.57
C ARG A 626 7.71 -19.62 -24.44
N ILE A 627 7.95 -18.37 -24.80
CA ILE A 627 8.00 -17.25 -23.87
C ILE A 627 7.17 -16.11 -24.44
N GLY A 628 6.31 -15.55 -23.59
CA GLY A 628 5.52 -14.36 -23.86
C GLY A 628 5.98 -13.22 -22.96
N ILE A 629 6.16 -12.03 -23.52
CA ILE A 629 6.36 -10.80 -22.77
C ILE A 629 5.22 -9.87 -23.15
N PHE A 630 4.53 -9.31 -22.15
CA PHE A 630 3.33 -8.53 -22.35
C PHE A 630 3.48 -7.13 -21.75
N TRP A 631 3.15 -6.11 -22.55
CA TRP A 631 3.33 -4.69 -22.25
C TRP A 631 1.98 -3.97 -22.40
N PRO A 632 1.45 -3.34 -21.35
CA PRO A 632 0.29 -2.46 -21.47
C PRO A 632 0.64 -1.22 -22.31
N ILE A 633 -0.16 -0.97 -23.36
CA ILE A 633 -0.10 0.27 -24.15
C ILE A 633 -1.00 1.33 -23.49
N THR A 634 -2.19 0.89 -23.06
CA THR A 634 -3.10 1.66 -22.21
C THR A 634 -3.13 1.10 -20.78
N GLU A 635 -3.86 1.76 -19.88
CA GLU A 635 -4.22 1.14 -18.61
C GLU A 635 -5.09 -0.10 -18.87
N ILE A 636 -4.76 -1.21 -18.21
CA ILE A 636 -5.47 -2.50 -18.33
C ILE A 636 -5.95 -2.92 -16.94
N GLU A 637 -7.25 -3.12 -16.80
CA GLU A 637 -7.91 -3.44 -15.54
C GLU A 637 -7.43 -4.79 -14.98
N GLY A 638 -6.88 -4.76 -13.77
CA GLY A 638 -6.42 -5.97 -13.09
C GLY A 638 -5.02 -6.44 -13.53
N PHE A 639 -4.30 -5.68 -14.37
CA PHE A 639 -2.97 -6.06 -14.86
C PHE A 639 -1.89 -6.04 -13.77
N LYS A 640 -1.95 -5.09 -12.85
CA LYS A 640 -1.06 -5.05 -11.68
C LYS A 640 -1.26 -6.26 -10.77
N GLU A 641 -2.49 -6.77 -10.76
CA GLU A 641 -2.91 -7.86 -9.89
C GLU A 641 -2.61 -9.23 -10.49
N ARG A 642 -2.60 -9.34 -11.84
CA ARG A 642 -2.64 -10.61 -12.57
C ARG A 642 -1.63 -10.74 -13.72
N GLY A 643 -0.90 -9.68 -14.08
CA GLY A 643 0.05 -9.67 -15.19
C GLY A 643 -0.51 -10.30 -16.49
N CYS A 644 0.20 -11.26 -17.08
CA CYS A 644 -0.20 -11.96 -18.31
C CYS A 644 -1.55 -12.71 -18.18
N MET A 645 -1.97 -13.05 -16.96
CA MET A 645 -3.24 -13.75 -16.72
C MET A 645 -4.46 -12.87 -17.03
N THR A 646 -4.28 -11.55 -17.07
CA THR A 646 -5.32 -10.58 -17.45
C THR A 646 -5.87 -10.83 -18.85
N THR A 647 -5.00 -11.27 -19.76
CA THR A 647 -5.33 -11.48 -21.17
C THR A 647 -5.68 -12.94 -21.47
N CYS A 648 -4.93 -13.91 -20.93
CA CYS A 648 -4.97 -15.31 -21.37
C CYS A 648 -5.81 -16.26 -20.49
N HIS A 649 -6.21 -15.82 -19.29
CA HIS A 649 -6.90 -16.67 -18.30
C HIS A 649 -7.97 -15.89 -17.51
N ASN A 650 -8.61 -14.90 -18.15
CA ASN A 650 -9.65 -14.14 -17.49
C ASN A 650 -10.92 -14.98 -17.24
N THR A 651 -11.52 -14.83 -16.06
CA THR A 651 -12.80 -15.45 -15.68
C THR A 651 -13.99 -14.83 -16.40
N ARG A 652 -13.76 -13.73 -17.15
CA ARG A 652 -14.83 -12.92 -17.72
C ARG A 652 -15.63 -13.71 -18.77
N GLN A 653 -15.03 -14.55 -19.63
CA GLN A 653 -15.78 -15.25 -20.71
C GLN A 653 -15.14 -16.58 -21.20
N ARG A 654 -15.97 -17.43 -21.82
CA ARG A 654 -15.74 -18.84 -22.24
C ARG A 654 -14.51 -19.12 -23.13
N TRP A 655 -13.79 -18.09 -23.60
CA TRP A 655 -12.65 -18.19 -24.54
C TRP A 655 -11.44 -17.27 -24.22
N GLY A 656 -11.42 -16.61 -23.06
CA GLY A 656 -10.28 -15.95 -22.36
C GLY A 656 -9.02 -15.48 -23.11
N LYS A 657 -9.12 -14.66 -24.18
CA LYS A 657 -7.94 -14.15 -24.93
C LYS A 657 -8.00 -12.66 -25.33
N TYR A 658 -8.79 -11.84 -24.64
CA TYR A 658 -9.00 -10.42 -24.96
C TYR A 658 -9.10 -9.55 -23.72
N LEU A 659 -8.90 -8.25 -23.94
CA LEU A 659 -8.98 -7.20 -22.95
C LEU A 659 -10.38 -6.54 -22.91
N GLY A 660 -10.59 -5.60 -22.00
CA GLY A 660 -11.75 -4.72 -21.95
C GLY A 660 -11.84 -3.77 -23.14
N THR A 661 -13.01 -3.18 -23.34
CA THR A 661 -13.23 -2.20 -24.42
C THR A 661 -12.35 -0.97 -24.19
N GLY A 662 -11.50 -0.63 -25.16
CA GLY A 662 -10.56 0.50 -25.08
C GLY A 662 -9.22 0.17 -24.42
N GLU A 663 -9.03 -1.06 -23.96
CA GLU A 663 -7.75 -1.55 -23.44
C GLU A 663 -6.89 -2.13 -24.58
N LEU A 664 -5.59 -1.81 -24.57
CA LEU A 664 -4.60 -2.25 -25.56
C LEU A 664 -3.32 -2.73 -24.88
N GLY A 665 -2.77 -3.83 -25.37
CA GLY A 665 -1.48 -4.35 -24.92
C GLY A 665 -0.68 -4.98 -26.05
N ASP A 666 0.63 -4.73 -26.03
CA ASP A 666 1.66 -5.29 -26.92
C ASP A 666 2.17 -6.62 -26.33
N MET A 667 2.31 -7.65 -27.16
CA MET A 667 2.67 -9.01 -26.78
C MET A 667 3.74 -9.61 -27.69
N TRP A 668 4.95 -9.66 -27.16
CA TRP A 668 6.08 -10.33 -27.81
C TRP A 668 6.00 -11.82 -27.54
N HIS A 669 5.63 -12.62 -28.55
CA HIS A 669 5.39 -14.04 -28.37
C HIS A 669 6.38 -14.92 -29.14
N SER A 670 7.41 -15.37 -28.43
CA SER A 670 8.50 -16.18 -28.95
C SER A 670 8.23 -17.68 -28.80
N LYS A 671 8.52 -18.45 -29.85
CA LYS A 671 8.09 -19.86 -30.00
C LYS A 671 9.22 -20.71 -30.58
N GLY A 672 9.59 -21.78 -29.86
CA GLY A 672 10.78 -22.55 -30.21
C GLY A 672 10.78 -23.24 -31.56
N ALA A 673 9.63 -23.74 -32.03
CA ALA A 673 9.55 -24.41 -33.32
C ALA A 673 9.29 -23.45 -34.50
N ARG A 674 8.78 -22.24 -34.21
CA ARG A 674 8.14 -21.39 -35.23
C ARG A 674 8.79 -20.03 -35.43
N THR A 675 9.50 -19.49 -34.44
CA THR A 675 10.08 -18.13 -34.54
C THR A 675 11.61 -18.12 -34.32
N TRP A 676 12.15 -18.77 -33.27
CA TRP A 676 13.60 -18.86 -33.02
C TRP A 676 14.41 -19.34 -34.24
N PRO A 677 13.96 -20.42 -34.93
CA PRO A 677 14.44 -20.80 -36.25
C PRO A 677 14.77 -19.72 -37.27
N PHE A 678 13.93 -18.69 -37.31
CA PHE A 678 13.96 -17.67 -38.35
C PHE A 678 14.46 -16.34 -37.81
N GLY A 679 15.04 -16.33 -36.59
CA GLY A 679 15.68 -15.17 -36.00
C GLY A 679 14.73 -14.04 -35.61
N HIS A 680 13.45 -14.33 -35.33
CA HIS A 680 12.47 -13.31 -34.95
C HIS A 680 11.58 -13.73 -33.77
N VAL A 681 10.90 -12.75 -33.20
CA VAL A 681 9.74 -12.92 -32.31
C VAL A 681 8.49 -12.46 -33.07
N ASP A 682 7.37 -13.15 -32.86
CA ASP A 682 6.09 -12.78 -33.47
C ASP A 682 5.49 -11.64 -32.64
N ASP A 683 5.55 -10.43 -33.20
CA ASP A 683 5.01 -9.19 -32.64
C ASP A 683 3.50 -9.13 -32.85
N LYS A 684 2.79 -8.87 -31.77
CA LYS A 684 1.33 -9.01 -31.71
C LYS A 684 0.75 -8.06 -30.70
N TYR A 685 -0.38 -7.43 -31.03
CA TYR A 685 -1.20 -6.73 -30.03
C TYR A 685 -2.45 -7.50 -29.58
N THR A 686 -3.05 -7.02 -28.50
CA THR A 686 -4.32 -7.48 -27.94
C THR A 686 -5.24 -6.31 -27.63
N ASP A 687 -6.52 -6.50 -27.87
CA ASP A 687 -7.55 -5.49 -27.66
C ASP A 687 -8.88 -6.09 -27.15
N GLY A 688 -9.86 -5.22 -26.95
CA GLY A 688 -11.24 -5.59 -26.60
C GLY A 688 -12.15 -5.92 -27.78
N ASN A 689 -11.68 -5.89 -29.03
CA ASN A 689 -12.50 -6.10 -30.24
C ASN A 689 -12.47 -7.57 -30.67
N TYR A 690 -12.98 -8.44 -29.82
CA TYR A 690 -12.92 -9.90 -30.03
C TYR A 690 -13.95 -10.47 -31.03
N LYS A 691 -14.82 -9.62 -31.60
CA LYS A 691 -15.84 -10.01 -32.58
C LYS A 691 -15.76 -9.15 -33.85
N ASP A 692 -15.98 -9.78 -35.00
CA ASP A 692 -16.17 -9.09 -36.27
C ASP A 692 -17.54 -8.39 -36.36
N ALA A 693 -17.76 -7.60 -37.41
CA ALA A 693 -19.02 -6.90 -37.66
C ALA A 693 -20.23 -7.84 -37.86
N GLY A 694 -20.00 -9.13 -38.10
CA GLY A 694 -21.00 -10.18 -38.19
C GLY A 694 -21.27 -10.91 -36.87
N GLY A 695 -20.59 -10.53 -35.78
CA GLY A 695 -20.71 -11.13 -34.45
C GLY A 695 -19.94 -12.43 -34.25
N ASN A 696 -19.12 -12.86 -35.22
CA ASN A 696 -18.25 -14.02 -35.07
C ASN A 696 -16.96 -13.64 -34.34
N TYR A 697 -16.40 -14.57 -33.58
CA TYR A 697 -15.09 -14.38 -32.96
C TYR A 697 -14.00 -14.25 -34.03
N ASN A 698 -13.10 -13.29 -33.88
CA ASN A 698 -11.93 -13.15 -34.74
C ASN A 698 -10.89 -14.28 -34.49
N GLU A 699 -9.83 -14.33 -35.30
CA GLU A 699 -8.92 -15.50 -35.43
C GLU A 699 -8.31 -16.02 -34.12
N ASP A 700 -8.23 -15.20 -33.07
CA ASP A 700 -7.75 -15.61 -31.74
C ASP A 700 -8.50 -14.94 -30.57
N GLY A 701 -9.69 -14.39 -30.80
CA GLY A 701 -10.53 -13.79 -29.75
C GLY A 701 -9.93 -12.55 -29.10
N GLY A 702 -9.56 -11.54 -29.91
CA GLY A 702 -9.03 -10.21 -29.50
C GLY A 702 -7.49 -10.12 -29.44
N ARG A 703 -6.80 -11.17 -29.84
CA ARG A 703 -5.37 -11.16 -30.16
C ARG A 703 -5.19 -11.06 -31.67
N HIS A 704 -4.29 -10.18 -32.10
CA HIS A 704 -4.03 -9.90 -33.50
C HIS A 704 -2.55 -10.12 -33.80
N GLY A 705 -2.15 -9.96 -35.06
CA GLY A 705 -0.73 -9.80 -35.42
C GLY A 705 -0.51 -8.44 -36.02
N ASP A 706 0.71 -7.94 -35.89
CA ASP A 706 1.04 -6.56 -36.28
C ASP A 706 1.25 -6.52 -37.80
N GLY A 707 0.14 -6.50 -38.54
CA GLY A 707 0.09 -6.57 -40.00
C GLY A 707 -0.27 -7.93 -40.60
N ASP A 708 -0.34 -7.96 -41.94
CA ASP A 708 -0.93 -9.06 -42.70
C ASP A 708 0.00 -10.29 -42.82
N GLY A 709 -0.53 -11.45 -42.40
CA GLY A 709 0.03 -12.78 -42.74
C GLY A 709 0.60 -13.57 -41.55
N SER A 710 0.52 -14.91 -41.64
CA SER A 710 1.02 -15.81 -40.61
C SER A 710 2.52 -16.10 -40.76
N THR A 711 3.22 -16.21 -39.63
CA THR A 711 4.65 -16.62 -39.53
C THR A 711 4.84 -18.13 -39.68
N TYR A 712 3.76 -18.92 -39.78
CA TYR A 712 3.80 -20.37 -40.02
C TYR A 712 2.51 -20.87 -40.67
N TYR A 713 2.52 -22.07 -41.24
CA TYR A 713 1.31 -22.75 -41.74
C TYR A 713 1.27 -24.21 -41.31
N SER A 714 0.09 -24.82 -41.36
CA SER A 714 -0.04 -26.26 -41.12
C SER A 714 0.38 -27.02 -42.36
N ASN A 715 1.30 -27.97 -42.21
CA ASN A 715 1.75 -28.89 -43.24
C ASN A 715 0.69 -29.95 -43.60
N LEU A 716 -0.58 -29.78 -43.22
CA LEU A 716 -1.64 -30.77 -43.42
C LEU A 716 -2.80 -30.14 -44.19
N LYS A 717 -3.14 -30.70 -45.36
CA LYS A 717 -4.30 -30.26 -46.16
C LYS A 717 -5.04 -31.50 -46.67
N GLY A 718 -6.30 -31.68 -46.25
CA GLY A 718 -7.10 -32.84 -46.64
C GLY A 718 -6.59 -34.18 -46.10
N GLY A 719 -5.89 -34.19 -44.95
CA GLY A 719 -5.40 -35.42 -44.30
C GLY A 719 -4.07 -35.97 -44.81
N VAL A 720 -3.45 -35.29 -45.79
CA VAL A 720 -2.10 -35.58 -46.27
C VAL A 720 -1.21 -34.34 -46.13
N PRO A 721 0.14 -34.50 -46.13
CA PRO A 721 1.03 -33.37 -46.24
C PRO A 721 0.65 -32.47 -47.40
N GLN A 722 0.66 -31.14 -47.20
CA GLN A 722 0.06 -30.17 -48.13
C GLN A 722 0.58 -30.30 -49.58
N TRP A 723 1.80 -30.80 -49.76
CA TRP A 723 2.48 -30.99 -51.05
C TRP A 723 2.29 -32.40 -51.66
N MET A 724 1.56 -33.30 -51.01
CA MET A 724 1.27 -34.66 -51.50
C MET A 724 -0.16 -34.82 -52.06
N GLY A 725 -1.01 -33.80 -51.97
CA GLY A 725 -2.41 -33.87 -52.42
C GLY A 725 -2.61 -33.48 -53.90
N PRO A 726 -3.74 -33.88 -54.53
CA PRO A 726 -4.07 -33.52 -55.93
C PRO A 726 -4.25 -32.01 -56.18
N ASN A 727 -4.31 -31.19 -55.12
CA ASN A 727 -4.38 -29.72 -55.16
C ASN A 727 -3.12 -29.09 -54.53
N HIS A 728 -1.94 -29.61 -54.88
CA HIS A 728 -0.63 -29.15 -54.39
C HIS A 728 -0.31 -27.74 -54.89
N ASP A 729 0.31 -26.94 -54.02
CA ASP A 729 0.89 -25.63 -54.37
C ASP A 729 2.19 -25.87 -55.15
N SER A 730 2.38 -25.24 -56.31
CA SER A 730 3.44 -25.60 -57.29
C SER A 730 4.89 -25.44 -56.82
N ASN A 731 5.10 -24.91 -55.61
CA ASN A 731 6.40 -24.74 -54.96
C ASN A 731 6.47 -25.61 -53.70
N PRO A 732 7.16 -26.78 -53.73
CA PRO A 732 7.42 -27.51 -52.50
C PRO A 732 8.32 -26.67 -51.58
N PRO A 733 8.00 -26.50 -50.29
CA PRO A 733 8.96 -25.93 -49.34
C PRO A 733 10.18 -26.84 -49.24
N ALA A 734 11.35 -26.25 -49.03
CA ALA A 734 12.56 -26.98 -48.66
C ALA A 734 12.25 -27.96 -47.51
N LEU A 735 12.46 -29.27 -47.70
CA LEU A 735 12.23 -30.27 -46.63
C LEU A 735 13.32 -30.13 -45.56
N TYR A 736 12.95 -29.61 -44.40
CA TYR A 736 13.84 -29.40 -43.25
C TYR A 736 14.35 -30.75 -42.71
N ASP A 737 15.68 -30.91 -42.54
CA ASP A 737 16.25 -32.12 -41.94
C ASP A 737 15.73 -32.31 -40.51
N THR A 738 15.18 -33.49 -40.22
CA THR A 738 14.62 -33.88 -38.93
C THR A 738 15.68 -34.34 -37.93
N SER A 739 16.97 -34.32 -38.29
CA SER A 739 18.06 -34.56 -37.35
C SER A 739 18.33 -33.30 -36.50
N PHE A 740 17.40 -32.95 -35.61
CA PHE A 740 17.64 -31.99 -34.54
C PHE A 740 18.65 -32.60 -33.55
N THR A 741 19.95 -32.45 -33.81
CA THR A 741 21.04 -32.88 -32.91
C THR A 741 21.54 -31.71 -32.06
N GLN A 742 21.88 -32.00 -30.81
CA GLN A 742 22.16 -31.15 -29.62
C GLN A 742 23.32 -30.11 -29.72
N GLU A 743 23.60 -29.47 -30.85
CA GLU A 743 24.75 -28.53 -30.97
C GLU A 743 24.31 -27.06 -31.13
N PRO A 744 25.11 -26.08 -30.66
CA PRO A 744 24.73 -24.66 -30.50
C PRO A 744 24.32 -23.94 -31.81
N PHE A 745 23.35 -23.02 -31.74
CA PHE A 745 22.65 -22.44 -32.89
C PHE A 745 23.03 -20.95 -33.18
N PRO A 746 24.07 -20.63 -33.98
CA PRO A 746 24.39 -19.24 -34.31
C PRO A 746 23.59 -18.72 -35.52
N GLY A 747 22.78 -17.68 -35.29
CA GLY A 747 22.62 -16.49 -36.14
C GLY A 747 22.04 -16.58 -37.57
N THR A 748 22.14 -17.68 -38.32
CA THR A 748 21.53 -17.77 -39.66
C THR A 748 21.22 -19.21 -40.04
N TRP A 749 19.95 -19.56 -40.11
CA TRP A 749 19.53 -20.82 -40.72
C TRP A 749 19.69 -20.78 -42.23
N ALA A 750 20.66 -21.53 -42.75
CA ALA A 750 20.45 -22.27 -43.98
C ALA A 750 20.05 -23.69 -43.58
N VAL A 751 18.74 -23.90 -43.43
CA VAL A 751 18.17 -25.24 -43.33
C VAL A 751 18.74 -26.07 -44.48
N GLN A 752 19.49 -27.12 -44.18
CA GLN A 752 19.87 -28.08 -45.21
C GLN A 752 18.62 -28.86 -45.59
N ALA A 753 17.97 -28.40 -46.66
CA ALA A 753 16.84 -29.08 -47.22
C ALA A 753 17.30 -30.43 -47.78
N LYS A 754 16.73 -31.56 -47.33
CA LYS A 754 16.87 -32.80 -48.12
C LYS A 754 16.05 -32.62 -49.41
N PRO A 755 16.60 -32.84 -50.61
CA PRO A 755 15.79 -32.84 -51.82
C PRO A 755 14.71 -33.93 -51.69
N TYR A 756 13.45 -33.55 -51.88
CA TYR A 756 12.36 -34.50 -52.01
C TYR A 756 12.56 -35.32 -53.30
N ASP A 757 12.70 -36.64 -53.19
CA ASP A 757 12.56 -37.53 -54.35
C ASP A 757 11.12 -38.08 -54.38
N PRO A 758 10.27 -37.59 -55.30
CA PRO A 758 8.90 -38.08 -55.45
C PRO A 758 8.80 -39.58 -55.80
N ASN A 759 9.91 -40.22 -56.17
CA ASN A 759 9.95 -41.63 -56.56
C ASN A 759 10.41 -42.59 -55.45
N ALA A 760 10.88 -42.09 -54.29
CA ALA A 760 11.52 -42.92 -53.28
C ALA A 760 10.54 -43.74 -52.40
N GLY A 761 9.25 -43.40 -52.38
CA GLY A 761 8.25 -44.04 -51.50
C GLY A 761 8.48 -43.76 -50.00
N TRP A 762 7.41 -43.79 -49.21
CA TRP A 762 7.47 -43.53 -47.77
C TRP A 762 7.56 -44.83 -46.97
N GLN A 763 8.37 -44.83 -45.92
CA GLN A 763 8.51 -45.95 -45.00
C GLN A 763 7.75 -45.69 -43.70
N ASN A 764 7.18 -46.75 -43.13
CA ASN A 764 6.53 -46.66 -41.83
C ASN A 764 7.54 -46.15 -40.78
N GLY A 765 7.21 -45.04 -40.14
CA GLY A 765 8.07 -44.37 -39.16
C GLY A 765 8.68 -43.05 -39.64
N ASP A 766 8.60 -42.72 -40.94
CA ASP A 766 9.04 -41.42 -41.47
C ASP A 766 8.26 -40.28 -40.82
N ARG A 767 8.95 -39.16 -40.54
CA ARG A 767 8.41 -38.02 -39.80
C ARG A 767 8.55 -36.71 -40.56
N LEU A 768 7.56 -35.83 -40.43
CA LEU A 768 7.57 -34.46 -40.94
C LEU A 768 7.06 -33.49 -39.87
N PRO A 769 7.52 -32.24 -39.81
CA PRO A 769 6.91 -31.25 -38.93
C PRO A 769 5.45 -30.99 -39.34
N LYS A 770 4.54 -30.90 -38.36
CA LYS A 770 3.13 -30.55 -38.62
C LYS A 770 2.94 -29.06 -38.90
N TYR A 771 3.77 -28.20 -38.31
CA TYR A 771 3.78 -26.77 -38.57
C TYR A 771 5.09 -26.38 -39.22
N ILE A 772 5.02 -25.66 -40.34
CA ILE A 772 6.18 -25.15 -41.06
C ILE A 772 6.25 -23.65 -40.81
N GLY A 773 7.32 -23.20 -40.17
CA GLY A 773 7.61 -21.78 -40.03
C GLY A 773 7.99 -21.18 -41.38
N LYS A 774 7.64 -19.92 -41.56
CA LYS A 774 7.86 -19.15 -42.79
C LYS A 774 8.91 -18.10 -42.48
N LYS A 775 9.96 -18.01 -43.32
CA LYS A 775 10.85 -16.85 -43.29
C LYS A 775 10.03 -15.63 -43.72
N VAL A 776 9.73 -14.78 -42.76
CA VAL A 776 9.05 -13.50 -42.96
C VAL A 776 10.09 -12.40 -43.13
N ASP A 777 9.72 -11.34 -43.83
CA ASP A 777 10.54 -10.14 -43.91
C ASP A 777 10.57 -9.48 -42.52
N THR A 778 11.74 -9.44 -41.90
CA THR A 778 11.93 -8.91 -40.54
C THR A 778 11.86 -7.38 -40.49
N THR A 779 11.53 -6.72 -41.60
CA THR A 779 11.19 -5.29 -41.63
C THR A 779 9.69 -5.04 -41.44
N LEU A 780 8.86 -6.09 -41.52
CA LEU A 780 7.42 -5.98 -41.28
C LEU A 780 7.13 -5.90 -39.77
N PRO A 781 6.11 -5.13 -39.33
CA PRO A 781 5.81 -4.95 -37.91
C PRO A 781 5.70 -6.28 -37.14
N ARG A 782 4.98 -7.27 -37.70
CA ARG A 782 4.83 -8.62 -37.12
C ARG A 782 6.13 -9.36 -36.77
N ALA A 783 7.27 -9.02 -37.39
CA ALA A 783 8.52 -9.74 -37.24
C ALA A 783 9.74 -8.82 -37.13
N ASN A 784 9.53 -7.56 -36.73
CA ASN A 784 10.59 -6.57 -36.54
C ASN A 784 11.37 -6.78 -35.22
N LEU A 785 10.85 -7.59 -34.29
CA LEU A 785 11.59 -8.10 -33.15
C LEU A 785 12.54 -9.20 -33.59
N LEU A 786 13.83 -8.96 -33.45
CA LEU A 786 14.87 -9.94 -33.77
C LEU A 786 15.19 -10.78 -32.55
N SER A 787 15.58 -12.05 -32.75
CA SER A 787 15.97 -12.92 -31.65
C SER A 787 17.03 -13.97 -31.99
N GLY A 788 17.81 -14.35 -30.98
CA GLY A 788 18.69 -15.54 -30.99
C GLY A 788 18.40 -16.41 -29.78
N ALA A 789 18.35 -17.73 -29.94
CA ALA A 789 18.02 -18.65 -28.85
C ALA A 789 18.90 -19.89 -28.89
N LYS A 790 19.39 -20.32 -27.72
CA LYS A 790 20.22 -21.51 -27.57
C LYS A 790 19.82 -22.29 -26.33
N TRP A 791 19.74 -23.61 -26.48
CA TRP A 791 19.62 -24.54 -25.36
C TRP A 791 20.95 -25.24 -25.13
N GLU A 792 21.47 -25.17 -23.91
CA GLU A 792 22.74 -25.80 -23.55
C GLU A 792 22.74 -26.17 -22.06
N ASN A 793 23.19 -27.39 -21.74
CA ASN A 793 23.31 -27.89 -20.37
C ASN A 793 22.02 -27.78 -19.52
N GLY A 794 20.84 -27.94 -20.14
CA GLY A 794 19.55 -27.86 -19.44
C GLY A 794 19.08 -26.43 -19.17
N TYR A 795 19.55 -25.45 -19.94
CA TYR A 795 19.11 -24.06 -19.88
C TYR A 795 18.81 -23.53 -21.27
N TRP A 796 17.75 -22.75 -21.39
CA TRP A 796 17.55 -21.85 -22.52
C TRP A 796 18.17 -20.48 -22.21
N THR A 797 18.78 -19.89 -23.24
CA THR A 797 19.13 -18.46 -23.28
C THR A 797 18.50 -17.88 -24.55
N LEU A 798 17.67 -16.85 -24.38
CA LEU A 798 17.00 -16.12 -25.45
C LEU A 798 17.42 -14.65 -25.38
N GLU A 799 17.87 -14.12 -26.51
CA GLU A 799 18.17 -12.71 -26.71
C GLU A 799 17.16 -12.11 -27.68
N ILE A 800 16.65 -10.92 -27.36
CA ILE A 800 15.68 -10.17 -28.18
C ILE A 800 16.22 -8.77 -28.40
N SER A 801 16.04 -8.21 -29.60
CA SER A 801 16.27 -6.80 -29.89
C SER A 801 15.06 -6.18 -30.59
N ARG A 802 14.75 -4.94 -30.20
CA ARG A 802 13.70 -4.09 -30.79
C ARG A 802 14.17 -2.64 -30.79
N ALA A 803 13.70 -1.84 -31.75
CA ALA A 803 13.80 -0.39 -31.68
C ALA A 803 13.06 0.14 -30.43
N LEU A 804 13.61 1.18 -29.77
CA LEU A 804 12.95 1.87 -28.66
C LEU A 804 11.63 2.52 -29.10
N ASN A 805 11.60 3.02 -30.33
CA ASN A 805 10.41 3.57 -30.96
C ASN A 805 10.24 2.94 -32.35
N THR A 806 9.19 2.15 -32.51
CA THR A 806 8.84 1.49 -33.78
C THR A 806 8.07 2.39 -34.74
N GLY A 807 7.51 3.50 -34.24
CA GLY A 807 6.62 4.39 -34.97
C GLY A 807 5.15 3.94 -35.02
N ASP A 808 4.78 2.85 -34.34
CA ASP A 808 3.42 2.29 -34.33
C ASP A 808 2.82 2.25 -32.90
N ALA A 809 2.56 3.43 -32.33
CA ALA A 809 2.02 3.55 -30.97
C ALA A 809 0.57 3.01 -30.81
N GLU A 810 -0.08 2.59 -31.89
CA GLU A 810 -1.41 1.97 -31.84
C GLU A 810 -1.34 0.48 -31.47
N HIS A 811 -0.21 -0.18 -31.77
CA HIS A 811 -0.01 -1.63 -31.56
C HIS A 811 1.20 -1.96 -30.69
N ASP A 812 2.16 -1.04 -30.58
CA ASP A 812 3.45 -1.26 -29.92
C ASP A 812 3.62 -0.41 -28.67
N VAL A 813 4.30 -0.97 -27.65
CA VAL A 813 4.89 -0.15 -26.60
C VAL A 813 6.04 0.69 -27.15
N ILE A 814 5.96 2.00 -26.94
CA ILE A 814 7.00 2.98 -27.32
C ILE A 814 7.77 3.41 -26.08
N PHE A 815 9.09 3.20 -26.09
CA PHE A 815 10.03 3.61 -25.04
C PHE A 815 10.64 4.98 -25.35
N ASP A 816 9.79 5.99 -25.49
CA ASP A 816 10.17 7.37 -25.84
C ASP A 816 10.50 8.24 -24.62
N ASP A 817 9.93 7.93 -23.47
CA ASP A 817 10.27 8.54 -22.18
C ASP A 817 11.07 7.55 -21.31
N LEU A 818 12.39 7.66 -21.31
CA LEU A 818 13.26 6.78 -20.52
C LEU A 818 13.22 7.10 -19.02
N THR A 819 12.58 8.20 -18.61
CA THR A 819 12.45 8.58 -17.20
C THR A 819 11.25 7.91 -16.51
N ARG A 820 10.30 7.35 -17.27
CA ARG A 820 9.15 6.60 -16.73
C ARG A 820 9.45 5.11 -16.56
N ALA A 821 8.67 4.48 -15.67
CA ALA A 821 8.65 3.03 -15.50
C ALA A 821 7.64 2.42 -16.47
N TYR A 822 8.03 1.31 -17.11
CA TYR A 822 7.17 0.58 -18.04
C TYR A 822 6.70 -0.72 -17.38
N PRO A 823 5.38 -0.89 -17.14
CA PRO A 823 4.87 -2.14 -16.61
C PRO A 823 4.97 -3.24 -17.65
N PHE A 824 5.30 -4.45 -17.23
CA PHE A 824 5.30 -5.62 -18.12
C PHE A 824 5.13 -6.93 -17.35
N ALA A 825 4.80 -7.97 -18.09
CA ALA A 825 4.64 -9.31 -17.55
C ALA A 825 5.35 -10.35 -18.42
N VAL A 826 5.76 -11.48 -17.83
CA VAL A 826 6.54 -12.53 -18.50
C VAL A 826 5.96 -13.89 -18.17
N ALA A 827 5.66 -14.67 -19.22
CA ALA A 827 5.17 -16.04 -19.08
C ALA A 827 6.06 -17.01 -19.88
N ILE A 828 6.60 -18.02 -19.21
CA ILE A 828 7.27 -19.15 -19.86
C ILE A 828 6.33 -20.34 -19.88
N ILE A 829 6.17 -20.93 -21.06
CA ILE A 829 5.41 -22.14 -21.28
C ILE A 829 6.41 -23.21 -21.69
N ASP A 830 6.92 -23.92 -20.69
CA ASP A 830 7.66 -25.16 -20.88
C ASP A 830 6.71 -26.22 -21.42
N ASN A 831 7.13 -26.93 -22.47
CA ASN A 831 6.40 -28.09 -22.96
C ASN A 831 4.93 -27.79 -23.37
N GLY A 832 4.68 -26.66 -24.03
CA GLY A 832 3.33 -26.18 -24.35
C GLY A 832 2.56 -27.02 -25.39
N THR A 833 1.31 -27.41 -25.07
CA THR A 833 0.37 -28.16 -25.95
C THR A 833 -0.56 -27.25 -26.79
N GLN A 834 -1.42 -27.84 -27.63
CA GLN A 834 -2.67 -27.20 -28.08
C GLN A 834 -3.84 -27.51 -27.12
N PRO A 835 -4.82 -26.60 -26.94
CA PRO A 835 -5.95 -26.83 -26.05
C PRO A 835 -6.98 -27.75 -26.74
N ALA A 836 -6.81 -29.06 -26.61
CA ALA A 836 -7.91 -30.00 -26.88
C ALA A 836 -8.78 -30.14 -25.62
N GLY A 837 -9.67 -29.16 -25.40
CA GLY A 837 -10.94 -29.38 -24.69
C GLY A 837 -10.92 -29.75 -23.20
N ARG A 838 -9.79 -29.69 -22.47
CA ARG A 838 -9.83 -29.72 -21.01
C ARG A 838 -9.96 -28.31 -20.48
N VAL A 839 -11.19 -27.92 -20.15
CA VAL A 839 -11.43 -26.93 -19.10
C VAL A 839 -10.79 -27.51 -17.84
N TYR A 840 -9.69 -26.93 -17.37
CA TYR A 840 -9.14 -27.27 -16.06
C TYR A 840 -10.09 -26.65 -15.03
N PRO A 841 -10.93 -27.43 -14.32
CA PRO A 841 -12.02 -26.88 -13.51
C PRO A 841 -11.54 -26.15 -12.25
N ASN A 842 -10.23 -26.14 -12.00
CA ASN A 842 -9.62 -25.56 -10.80
C ASN A 842 -8.62 -24.44 -11.10
N LEU A 843 -8.55 -23.92 -12.34
CA LEU A 843 -7.88 -22.65 -12.60
C LEU A 843 -8.84 -21.50 -12.26
N HIS A 844 -9.30 -21.48 -11.01
CA HIS A 844 -9.92 -20.29 -10.47
C HIS A 844 -8.81 -19.27 -10.22
N SER A 845 -9.03 -18.09 -10.81
CA SER A 845 -8.38 -16.81 -10.57
C SER A 845 -7.55 -16.71 -9.29
N GLU A 846 -6.39 -16.04 -9.39
CA GLU A 846 -5.63 -15.35 -8.32
C GLU A 846 -4.24 -15.90 -7.96
N GLN A 847 -3.80 -17.03 -8.52
CA GLN A 847 -2.51 -17.64 -8.15
C GLN A 847 -1.37 -17.35 -9.14
N GLY A 848 -1.13 -16.10 -9.53
CA GLY A 848 0.09 -15.79 -10.29
C GLY A 848 0.10 -14.39 -10.89
N ALA A 849 0.66 -13.44 -10.14
CA ALA A 849 0.98 -12.12 -10.67
C ALA A 849 2.44 -12.12 -11.14
N ASP A 850 2.65 -12.08 -12.45
CA ASP A 850 3.96 -11.90 -13.09
C ASP A 850 4.19 -10.41 -13.45
N TYR A 851 3.68 -9.47 -12.65
CA TYR A 851 3.82 -8.03 -12.87
C TYR A 851 5.20 -7.50 -12.47
N ASN A 852 5.86 -6.80 -13.38
CA ASN A 852 7.20 -6.22 -13.23
C ASN A 852 7.22 -4.77 -13.73
N LEU A 853 8.25 -4.02 -13.33
CA LEU A 853 8.52 -2.67 -13.83
C LEU A 853 9.89 -2.62 -14.50
N LEU A 854 9.96 -2.14 -15.72
CA LEU A 854 11.21 -1.79 -16.39
C LEU A 854 11.54 -0.32 -16.11
N VAL A 855 12.75 -0.05 -15.64
CA VAL A 855 13.28 1.32 -15.40
C VAL A 855 14.62 1.46 -16.12
N PHE A 856 14.82 2.57 -16.84
CA PHE A 856 16.09 2.85 -17.50
C PHE A 856 17.03 3.59 -16.54
N GLU A 857 18.27 3.13 -16.44
CA GLU A 857 19.30 3.83 -15.68
C GLU A 857 19.97 4.88 -16.58
N GLU A 858 19.96 6.13 -16.13
CA GLU A 858 20.83 7.17 -16.66
C GLU A 858 22.07 7.34 -15.76
N PHE A 859 23.24 7.57 -16.38
CA PHE A 859 24.40 8.06 -15.65
C PHE A 859 24.14 9.51 -15.24
N THR A 860 23.75 9.73 -13.99
CA THR A 860 24.09 10.97 -13.30
C THR A 860 25.22 10.64 -12.34
N ASP A 861 26.43 11.09 -12.67
CA ASP A 861 27.47 11.22 -11.66
C ASP A 861 26.90 12.15 -10.57
N VAL A 862 26.96 11.69 -9.30
CA VAL A 862 26.36 12.25 -8.07
C VAL A 862 24.95 11.72 -7.72
N ASN A 863 24.90 11.03 -6.57
CA ASN A 863 23.72 10.54 -5.86
C ASN A 863 22.60 11.58 -5.73
N GLU A 864 21.41 11.28 -6.28
CA GLU A 864 20.08 11.53 -5.70
C GLU A 864 19.01 10.86 -6.59
N LEU A 865 18.14 10.01 -6.02
CA LEU A 865 16.89 9.62 -6.68
C LEU A 865 15.90 10.78 -6.50
N PRO A 866 15.15 11.17 -7.55
CA PRO A 866 13.71 10.90 -7.46
C PRO A 866 13.03 10.61 -8.80
N PHE A 867 12.18 9.59 -8.77
CA PHE A 867 10.99 9.50 -9.62
C PHE A 867 10.09 10.70 -9.29
N ALA A 868 10.01 11.70 -10.17
CA ALA A 868 9.02 12.76 -10.04
C ALA A 868 7.73 12.29 -10.72
N MET A 869 6.68 12.02 -9.94
CA MET A 869 5.33 11.81 -10.48
C MET A 869 4.92 13.05 -11.30
N LEU A 870 4.40 12.83 -12.52
CA LEU A 870 3.81 13.90 -13.31
C LEU A 870 2.71 14.60 -12.49
N PRO A 871 2.66 15.95 -12.49
CA PRO A 871 1.65 16.69 -11.75
C PRO A 871 0.23 16.29 -12.18
N GLN A 872 -0.62 15.98 -11.21
CA GLN A 872 -1.99 15.56 -11.50
C GLN A 872 -2.93 16.73 -11.84
N ASP A 873 -2.49 17.98 -11.63
CA ASP A 873 -3.26 19.20 -11.88
C ASP A 873 -2.40 20.35 -12.42
N TYR A 874 -3.05 21.39 -12.95
CA TYR A 874 -2.38 22.65 -13.31
C TYR A 874 -2.19 23.52 -12.07
N ARG A 875 -0.98 24.02 -11.83
CA ARG A 875 -0.68 24.88 -10.68
C ARG A 875 0.26 26.01 -11.07
N LEU A 876 0.02 27.22 -10.56
CA LEU A 876 0.99 28.30 -10.57
C LEU A 876 1.50 28.50 -9.15
N GLN A 877 2.78 28.23 -8.93
CA GLN A 877 3.40 28.33 -7.61
C GLN A 877 3.74 29.78 -7.27
N GLN A 878 3.91 30.04 -5.97
CA GLN A 878 4.38 31.35 -5.51
C GLN A 878 5.85 31.54 -5.88
N ASN A 879 6.21 32.72 -6.37
CA ASN A 879 7.57 33.01 -6.79
C ASN A 879 8.53 32.94 -5.59
N TYR A 880 9.75 32.46 -5.77
CA TYR A 880 10.76 32.38 -4.71
C TYR A 880 12.12 32.93 -5.16
N PRO A 881 12.75 33.80 -4.36
CA PRO A 881 12.24 34.42 -3.13
C PRO A 881 11.03 35.36 -3.38
N ASN A 882 10.23 35.65 -2.36
CA ASN A 882 9.20 36.71 -2.36
C ASN A 882 9.03 37.28 -0.93
N PRO A 883 9.39 38.55 -0.64
CA PRO A 883 9.88 39.54 -1.59
C PRO A 883 11.22 39.18 -2.24
N PHE A 884 11.50 39.71 -3.44
CA PHE A 884 12.71 39.42 -4.21
C PHE A 884 13.52 40.67 -4.56
N ASN A 885 14.83 40.50 -4.84
CA ASN A 885 15.75 41.57 -5.23
C ASN A 885 16.86 41.09 -6.19
N PRO A 886 16.96 41.62 -7.42
CA PRO A 886 15.88 41.95 -8.34
C PRO A 886 15.40 40.70 -9.13
N THR A 887 15.84 39.50 -8.76
CA THR A 887 15.56 38.25 -9.48
C THR A 887 14.78 37.26 -8.63
N THR A 888 13.80 36.59 -9.23
CA THR A 888 13.00 35.53 -8.60
C THR A 888 12.71 34.41 -9.59
N LYS A 889 12.39 33.22 -9.09
CA LYS A 889 11.95 32.07 -9.89
C LYS A 889 10.44 31.90 -9.78
N ILE A 890 9.79 31.62 -10.89
CA ILE A 890 8.36 31.35 -10.98
C ILE A 890 8.19 29.93 -11.52
N ALA A 891 7.67 29.04 -10.67
CA ALA A 891 7.40 27.66 -11.02
C ALA A 891 5.90 27.43 -11.31
N TYR A 892 5.61 26.52 -12.22
CA TYR A 892 4.25 26.09 -12.54
C TYR A 892 4.21 24.63 -13.01
N ASP A 893 3.11 23.96 -12.68
CA ASP A 893 2.88 22.55 -12.96
C ASP A 893 1.82 22.39 -14.05
N MET A 894 2.03 21.45 -14.95
CA MET A 894 1.14 21.17 -16.08
C MET A 894 0.73 19.71 -16.11
N LYS A 895 -0.57 19.44 -15.87
CA LYS A 895 -1.15 18.09 -15.99
C LYS A 895 -1.09 17.51 -17.40
N LYS A 896 -1.29 18.35 -18.41
CA LYS A 896 -1.21 17.98 -19.83
C LYS A 896 -0.44 19.04 -20.60
N SER A 897 0.34 18.60 -21.58
CA SER A 897 1.07 19.47 -22.52
C SER A 897 0.11 20.44 -23.20
N GLY A 898 0.60 21.64 -23.53
CA GLY A 898 -0.22 22.67 -24.15
C GLY A 898 0.49 24.00 -24.31
N HIS A 899 -0.18 24.94 -24.96
CA HIS A 899 0.35 26.29 -25.16
C HIS A 899 0.25 27.10 -23.85
N VAL A 900 1.40 27.46 -23.29
CA VAL A 900 1.55 28.23 -22.06
C VAL A 900 1.76 29.70 -22.38
N GLN A 901 1.02 30.56 -21.69
CA GLN A 901 1.33 31.98 -21.60
C GLN A 901 1.50 32.39 -20.14
N LEU A 902 2.72 32.77 -19.75
CA LEU A 902 3.06 33.32 -18.43
C LEU A 902 3.52 34.77 -18.59
N ALA A 903 2.76 35.71 -18.03
CA ALA A 903 3.05 37.14 -18.16
C ALA A 903 2.95 37.89 -16.82
N VAL A 904 3.76 38.94 -16.68
CA VAL A 904 3.86 39.84 -15.52
C VAL A 904 3.10 41.14 -15.79
N PHE A 905 2.42 41.68 -14.78
CA PHE A 905 1.56 42.85 -14.80
C PHE A 905 1.87 43.78 -13.61
N ASP A 906 1.64 45.09 -13.77
CA ASP A 906 1.65 46.06 -12.67
C ASP A 906 0.31 46.11 -11.91
N MET A 907 0.25 46.94 -10.86
CA MET A 907 -0.97 47.12 -10.05
C MET A 907 -2.17 47.69 -10.82
N LEU A 908 -1.96 48.29 -12.00
CA LEU A 908 -3.02 48.79 -12.88
C LEU A 908 -3.48 47.74 -13.90
N GLY A 909 -2.91 46.52 -13.84
CA GLY A 909 -3.19 45.44 -14.79
C GLY A 909 -2.52 45.62 -16.15
N LYS A 910 -1.57 46.55 -16.29
CA LYS A 910 -0.80 46.71 -17.53
C LYS A 910 0.26 45.63 -17.60
N ARG A 911 0.29 44.87 -18.70
CA ARG A 911 1.30 43.83 -18.95
C ARG A 911 2.69 44.48 -19.09
N ILE A 912 3.60 44.08 -18.23
CA ILE A 912 4.98 44.57 -18.17
C ILE A 912 5.90 43.71 -19.03
N GLN A 913 5.78 42.39 -18.92
CA GLN A 913 6.64 41.45 -19.65
C GLN A 913 5.93 40.10 -19.81
N THR A 914 6.16 39.41 -20.92
CA THR A 914 5.80 37.99 -21.07
C THR A 914 7.05 37.15 -20.82
N LEU A 915 6.96 36.17 -19.91
CA LEU A 915 8.08 35.31 -19.52
C LEU A 915 8.10 34.01 -20.32
N VAL A 916 6.92 33.47 -20.64
CA VAL A 916 6.75 32.27 -21.47
C VAL A 916 5.55 32.50 -22.39
N ASP A 917 5.72 32.21 -23.68
CA ASP A 917 4.64 32.20 -24.66
C ASP A 917 4.95 31.12 -25.71
N GLY A 918 4.46 29.91 -25.48
CA GLY A 918 4.80 28.77 -26.34
C GLY A 918 4.31 27.42 -25.82
N TYR A 919 4.46 26.37 -26.63
CA TYR A 919 4.10 25.01 -26.26
C TYR A 919 5.08 24.44 -25.22
N GLN A 920 4.55 23.79 -24.18
CA GLN A 920 5.31 23.14 -23.11
C GLN A 920 4.70 21.76 -22.82
N GLU A 921 5.55 20.80 -22.48
CA GLU A 921 5.12 19.44 -22.12
C GLU A 921 4.44 19.38 -20.73
N ALA A 922 3.71 18.31 -20.45
CA ALA A 922 3.21 18.03 -19.10
C ALA A 922 4.39 17.86 -18.13
N GLY A 923 4.30 18.41 -16.93
CA GLY A 923 5.39 18.43 -15.96
C GLY A 923 5.51 19.74 -15.19
N SER A 924 6.52 19.82 -14.34
CA SER A 924 6.87 21.03 -13.59
C SER A 924 7.87 21.87 -14.38
N HIS A 925 7.58 23.16 -14.50
CA HIS A 925 8.37 24.13 -15.25
C HIS A 925 8.79 25.28 -14.34
N GLU A 926 9.94 25.88 -14.63
CA GLU A 926 10.42 27.05 -13.90
C GLU A 926 10.95 28.10 -14.90
N THR A 927 10.63 29.37 -14.66
CA THR A 927 11.25 30.49 -15.38
C THR A 927 11.77 31.55 -14.41
N VAL A 928 12.82 32.24 -14.82
CA VAL A 928 13.45 33.31 -14.03
C VAL A 928 12.90 34.66 -14.46
N PHE A 929 12.43 35.45 -13.50
CA PHE A 929 12.06 36.85 -13.72
C PHE A 929 13.11 37.78 -13.11
N ALA A 930 13.74 38.60 -13.96
CA ALA A 930 14.69 39.64 -13.56
C ALA A 930 14.04 41.02 -13.72
N ALA A 931 13.78 41.69 -12.60
CA ALA A 931 13.10 42.98 -12.53
C ALA A 931 14.08 44.16 -12.34
N THR A 932 15.25 44.09 -12.97
CA THR A 932 16.35 45.05 -12.79
C THR A 932 15.95 46.49 -13.09
N ASP A 933 15.04 46.71 -14.03
CA ASP A 933 14.60 48.04 -14.46
C ASP A 933 13.23 48.46 -13.90
N LEU A 934 12.65 47.69 -12.99
CA LEU A 934 11.34 47.96 -12.38
C LEU A 934 11.48 48.61 -10.98
N PRO A 935 10.61 49.55 -10.58
CA PRO A 935 10.63 50.13 -9.23
C PRO A 935 10.18 49.11 -8.17
N SER A 936 10.65 49.24 -6.93
CA SER A 936 10.15 48.46 -5.79
C SER A 936 8.63 48.61 -5.68
N GLY A 937 7.92 47.51 -5.46
CA GLY A 937 6.46 47.51 -5.48
C GLY A 937 5.84 46.13 -5.67
N ILE A 938 4.52 46.10 -5.77
CA ILE A 938 3.73 44.89 -5.99
C ILE A 938 3.52 44.69 -7.48
N TYR A 939 3.77 43.46 -7.94
CA TYR A 939 3.50 43.00 -9.30
C TYR A 939 2.69 41.72 -9.25
N PHE A 940 2.01 41.40 -10.36
CA PHE A 940 1.25 40.17 -10.52
C PHE A 940 1.80 39.38 -11.68
N TYR A 941 1.71 38.06 -11.64
CA TYR A 941 2.01 37.22 -12.79
C TYR A 941 0.90 36.21 -12.99
N THR A 942 0.55 35.96 -14.25
CA THR A 942 -0.59 35.12 -14.64
C THR A 942 -0.14 34.05 -15.62
N LEU A 943 -0.48 32.80 -15.29
CA LEU A 943 -0.32 31.63 -16.14
C LEU A 943 -1.65 31.33 -16.83
N THR A 944 -1.62 31.08 -18.14
CA THR A 944 -2.76 30.56 -18.91
C THR A 944 -2.31 29.35 -19.72
N VAL A 945 -2.97 28.21 -19.56
CA VAL A 945 -2.67 26.97 -20.30
C VAL A 945 -3.90 26.05 -20.30
N ASN A 946 -4.28 25.48 -21.44
CA ASN A 946 -5.37 24.49 -21.56
C ASN A 946 -6.69 24.87 -20.83
N GLY A 947 -7.06 26.16 -20.84
CA GLY A 947 -8.24 26.68 -20.15
C GLY A 947 -8.05 26.97 -18.66
N PHE A 948 -6.95 26.52 -18.04
CA PHE A 948 -6.53 26.92 -16.70
C PHE A 948 -5.93 28.33 -16.73
N LYS A 949 -6.37 29.17 -15.79
CA LYS A 949 -5.82 30.51 -15.58
C LYS A 949 -5.63 30.76 -14.09
N SER A 950 -4.41 31.10 -13.69
CA SER A 950 -4.08 31.42 -12.30
C SER A 950 -3.18 32.64 -12.22
N THR A 951 -3.38 33.49 -11.22
CA THR A 951 -2.64 34.74 -10.99
C THR A 951 -2.10 34.76 -9.57
N GLN A 952 -0.82 35.12 -9.43
CA GLN A 952 -0.13 35.24 -8.14
C GLN A 952 0.52 36.62 -7.98
N LYS A 953 0.79 36.99 -6.74
CA LYS A 953 1.33 38.31 -6.34
C LYS A 953 2.78 38.19 -5.89
N MET A 954 3.65 39.02 -6.46
CA MET A 954 5.06 39.14 -6.08
C MET A 954 5.41 40.56 -5.62
N ILE A 955 6.38 40.67 -4.71
CA ILE A 955 6.84 41.92 -4.11
C ILE A 955 8.32 42.11 -4.46
N LEU A 956 8.62 43.14 -5.24
CA LEU A 956 10.00 43.55 -5.53
C LEU A 956 10.48 44.52 -4.45
N MET A 957 11.58 44.20 -3.78
CA MET A 957 12.24 45.09 -2.81
C MET A 957 13.68 45.31 -3.24
N LYS A 958 13.99 46.48 -3.80
CA LYS A 958 15.36 46.91 -4.09
C LYS A 958 16.08 47.45 -2.87
#